data_AF-A0A2A9CWV1-F1
#
_entry.id   AF-A0A2A9CWV1-F1
#
_cell.length_a   1.000
_cell.length_b   1.000
_cell.length_c   1.000
_cell.angle_alpha   90.00
_cell.angle_beta   90.00
_cell.angle_gamma   90.00
#
_symmetry.space_group_name_H-M   'P 1'
#
loop_
_entity.id
_entity.type
_entity.pdbx_description
1 polymer ?
#
loop_
_entity_poly.entity_id
_entity_poly.type
_entity_poly.pdbx_seq_one_letter_code
_entity_poly.pdbx_strand_id
1 'polypeptide(L)'
;MVVSPLLTLPANGSTVMAAHPPYIQPETAPAAADLSRAQREELHRYLADTYASLAAMTDETTGLPADNITGGLEAGDRSPYTSPTNIGGYLWSTVVAREAGLVSVDEARERMATTLDTVDGLARHEPSGMFYNWYDPATGDQVLAWPGSGEHVNQFLSSVDNGWLAAGLRIVASAEPSLADQARALYDSMNFGAFFDAHARPDVDLGLIRGGFWDAEPENQGGWVLDNYLGEGDDLYYTGHHYDTAVSETRIATYLGIANGQIPPETYYATWRTFPSTCDWSWQEQRPSGIARSYGDVEVFEGVYHYRGMSIVPGWGGSMFEALMPDMLVPEAQWGEQSWGVNHPLVVRAQKEHGLLEAQYGYWGFSPASNPHGGYLEYGVDQLGLGSEGYTSDGTTQVDAGFFGCREGENPDPEYGDGVVTPHASFLGLAYDPIGVLDNAAAMERDLGAYGPGGFYDAVAVKSGTVAERYLSLDQSMIVAAIGNFLFDGVLRTHFVDDRLETALRPVMAAEVFSSSAADVVPVLDSPQKGGHLKPGAQALQGTAEPGAQVTARVGDSNREECVSAVDADGAWRCEIVLAQGDYDVEVQSTNLAGIITLGESVPVSVFDSAPEPTTDPTDATTEPTSRPTVEPTADPSSESTGGSASIPTQEESDSSGAEAAPGGGAGGSLANTGASVAAVIGAAVIAMVSGAVMLRRRHQARV
;
A
#
# COMPACT_ATOMS: atom_id res chain seq x y z
N MET A 1 -47.61 41.52 -28.64
CA MET A 1 -46.58 42.58 -28.77
C MET A 1 -45.95 42.75 -27.41
N VAL A 2 -44.63 42.71 -27.23
CA VAL A 2 -43.52 42.64 -28.22
C VAL A 2 -42.93 41.22 -28.27
N VAL A 3 -42.26 40.86 -29.36
CA VAL A 3 -41.47 39.61 -29.49
C VAL A 3 -40.00 40.01 -29.56
N SER A 4 -39.16 39.42 -28.70
CA SER A 4 -37.70 39.48 -28.81
C SER A 4 -37.18 38.20 -29.48
N PRO A 5 -36.16 38.26 -30.35
CA PRO A 5 -35.65 37.09 -31.05
C PRO A 5 -34.78 36.20 -30.14
N LEU A 6 -34.78 34.88 -30.40
CA LEU A 6 -33.72 34.01 -29.91
C LEU A 6 -32.43 34.34 -30.66
N LEU A 7 -31.35 34.60 -29.92
CA LEU A 7 -29.99 34.53 -30.43
C LEU A 7 -29.52 33.08 -30.32
N THR A 8 -29.55 32.35 -31.44
CA THR A 8 -28.92 31.03 -31.56
C THR A 8 -27.40 31.21 -31.58
N LEU A 9 -26.73 30.93 -30.47
CA LEU A 9 -25.28 30.72 -30.45
C LEU A 9 -24.94 29.43 -31.22
N PRO A 10 -23.84 29.40 -31.98
CA PRO A 10 -23.42 28.19 -32.69
C PRO A 10 -22.90 27.15 -31.69
N ALA A 11 -23.50 25.96 -31.70
CA ALA A 11 -23.01 24.80 -30.95
C ALA A 11 -21.77 24.19 -31.63
N ASN A 12 -20.63 24.88 -31.54
CA ASN A 12 -19.30 24.40 -31.93
C ASN A 12 -18.36 24.50 -30.72
N GLY A 13 -18.75 23.80 -29.65
CA GLY A 13 -17.86 23.43 -28.55
C GLY A 13 -17.98 21.93 -28.37
N SER A 14 -17.08 21.17 -28.98
CA SER A 14 -16.87 19.78 -28.58
C SER A 14 -16.32 19.84 -27.16
N THR A 15 -17.16 19.56 -26.16
CA THR A 15 -16.66 19.18 -24.84
C THR A 15 -15.86 17.92 -25.02
N VAL A 16 -14.54 18.07 -25.06
CA VAL A 16 -13.60 16.98 -24.83
C VAL A 16 -13.97 16.46 -23.44
N MET A 17 -14.60 15.28 -23.39
CA MET A 17 -14.66 14.54 -22.14
C MET A 17 -13.20 14.29 -21.75
N ALA A 18 -12.83 14.63 -20.51
CA ALA A 18 -11.44 14.50 -20.07
C ALA A 18 -10.96 13.08 -20.41
N ALA A 19 -9.93 13.00 -21.25
CA ALA A 19 -9.32 11.73 -21.59
C ALA A 19 -8.88 11.10 -20.27
N HIS A 20 -9.27 9.85 -20.04
CA HIS A 20 -8.78 9.15 -18.85
C HIS A 20 -7.26 9.04 -18.99
N PRO A 21 -6.48 9.31 -17.93
CA PRO A 21 -5.03 9.29 -18.02
C PRO A 21 -4.57 7.88 -18.45
N PRO A 22 -3.45 7.76 -19.17
CA PRO A 22 -3.04 6.51 -19.83
C PRO A 22 -2.52 5.42 -18.87
N TYR A 23 -2.84 5.51 -17.57
CA TYR A 23 -2.43 4.51 -16.57
C TYR A 23 -3.18 3.19 -16.75
N ILE A 24 -2.43 2.11 -16.65
CA ILE A 24 -2.95 0.77 -16.94
C ILE A 24 -3.63 0.24 -15.68
N GLN A 25 -4.93 -0.02 -15.80
CA GLN A 25 -5.75 -0.53 -14.71
C GLN A 25 -5.39 -1.98 -14.36
N PRO A 26 -5.47 -2.39 -13.07
CA PRO A 26 -5.30 -3.78 -12.65
C PRO A 26 -6.45 -4.67 -13.15
N GLU A 27 -6.23 -5.98 -13.21
CA GLU A 27 -7.31 -6.94 -13.50
C GLU A 27 -8.30 -7.03 -12.32
N THR A 28 -9.58 -7.18 -12.63
CA THR A 28 -10.65 -7.28 -11.60
C THR A 28 -10.63 -8.64 -10.91
N ALA A 29 -10.59 -8.64 -9.57
CA ALA A 29 -10.64 -9.85 -8.75
C ALA A 29 -11.95 -10.65 -8.93
N PRO A 30 -11.91 -11.99 -8.83
CA PRO A 30 -13.12 -12.81 -8.78
C PRO A 30 -13.87 -12.62 -7.45
N ALA A 31 -15.20 -12.66 -7.49
CA ALA A 31 -16.03 -12.47 -6.31
C ALA A 31 -16.16 -13.75 -5.47
N ALA A 32 -16.67 -13.62 -4.24
CA ALA A 32 -16.96 -14.77 -3.38
C ALA A 32 -17.94 -15.77 -3.99
N ALA A 33 -18.80 -15.34 -4.93
CA ALA A 33 -19.68 -16.20 -5.72
C ALA A 33 -18.91 -17.13 -6.67
N ASP A 34 -17.78 -16.68 -7.22
CA ASP A 34 -16.99 -17.40 -8.22
C ASP A 34 -16.08 -18.48 -7.60
N LEU A 35 -15.81 -18.38 -6.30
CA LEU A 35 -15.09 -19.44 -5.56
C LEU A 35 -15.81 -20.79 -5.64
N SER A 36 -15.02 -21.87 -5.64
CA SER A 36 -15.57 -23.21 -5.49
C SER A 36 -16.20 -23.40 -4.10
N ARG A 37 -17.09 -24.41 -3.97
CA ARG A 37 -17.68 -24.75 -2.67
C ARG A 37 -16.61 -25.05 -1.61
N ALA A 38 -15.57 -25.81 -1.96
CA ALA A 38 -14.51 -26.16 -1.02
C ALA A 38 -13.72 -24.94 -0.52
N GLN A 39 -13.44 -23.97 -1.40
CA GLN A 39 -12.75 -22.72 -1.02
C GLN A 39 -13.60 -21.86 -0.07
N ARG A 40 -14.93 -21.79 -0.26
CA ARG A 40 -15.81 -21.13 0.71
C ARG A 40 -15.91 -21.90 2.04
N GLU A 41 -15.98 -23.23 2.00
CA GLU A 41 -15.96 -24.06 3.20
C GLU A 41 -14.64 -23.90 4.00
N GLU A 42 -13.52 -23.67 3.30
CA GLU A 42 -12.23 -23.38 3.93
C GLU A 42 -12.14 -21.97 4.54
N LEU A 43 -12.66 -20.93 3.85
CA LEU A 43 -12.80 -19.59 4.44
C LEU A 43 -13.68 -19.62 5.70
N HIS A 44 -14.76 -20.40 5.71
CA HIS A 44 -15.57 -20.60 6.92
C HIS A 44 -14.81 -21.32 8.05
N ARG A 45 -13.88 -22.23 7.75
CA ARG A 45 -13.00 -22.85 8.76
C ARG A 45 -12.03 -21.84 9.34
N TYR A 46 -11.30 -21.11 8.49
CA TYR A 46 -10.37 -20.07 8.91
C TYR A 46 -11.06 -19.01 9.79
N LEU A 47 -12.26 -18.56 9.39
CA LEU A 47 -13.09 -17.65 10.19
C LEU A 47 -13.51 -18.24 11.55
N ALA A 48 -13.88 -19.52 11.60
CA ALA A 48 -14.32 -20.18 12.83
C ALA A 48 -13.17 -20.32 13.85
N ASP A 49 -12.01 -20.79 13.40
CA ASP A 49 -10.86 -21.04 14.27
C ASP A 49 -10.22 -19.71 14.74
N THR A 50 -10.08 -18.71 13.87
CA THR A 50 -9.63 -17.36 14.24
C THR A 50 -10.61 -16.66 15.19
N TYR A 51 -11.93 -16.83 15.04
CA TYR A 51 -12.86 -16.29 16.05
C TYR A 51 -12.72 -17.01 17.41
N ALA A 52 -12.28 -18.26 17.43
CA ALA A 52 -12.02 -18.98 18.68
C ALA A 52 -10.82 -18.39 19.47
N SER A 53 -9.78 -17.85 18.81
CA SER A 53 -8.68 -17.16 19.52
C SER A 53 -9.14 -15.82 20.12
N LEU A 54 -9.95 -15.05 19.41
CA LEU A 54 -10.58 -13.82 19.93
C LEU A 54 -11.51 -14.09 21.13
N ALA A 55 -12.34 -15.13 21.03
CA ALA A 55 -13.18 -15.57 22.15
C ALA A 55 -12.33 -16.04 23.35
N ALA A 56 -11.19 -16.72 23.11
CA ALA A 56 -10.26 -17.14 24.15
C ALA A 56 -9.47 -15.97 24.78
N MET A 57 -9.17 -14.91 24.02
CA MET A 57 -8.57 -13.67 24.53
C MET A 57 -9.52 -12.87 25.42
N THR A 58 -10.84 -13.01 25.26
CA THR A 58 -11.85 -12.15 25.90
C THR A 58 -12.21 -12.60 27.32
N ASP A 59 -12.20 -11.67 28.28
CA ASP A 59 -12.74 -11.94 29.61
C ASP A 59 -14.28 -11.98 29.62
N GLU A 60 -14.84 -13.01 30.25
CA GLU A 60 -16.29 -13.26 30.28
C GLU A 60 -17.06 -12.26 31.18
N THR A 61 -16.36 -11.56 32.09
CA THR A 61 -16.95 -10.63 33.06
C THR A 61 -17.02 -9.21 32.51
N THR A 62 -15.96 -8.77 31.81
CA THR A 62 -15.82 -7.41 31.27
C THR A 62 -16.18 -7.31 29.79
N GLY A 63 -16.12 -8.42 29.04
CA GLY A 63 -16.22 -8.41 27.58
C GLY A 63 -15.00 -7.82 26.87
N LEU A 64 -13.91 -7.52 27.59
CA LEU A 64 -12.70 -6.95 27.00
C LEU A 64 -11.78 -8.07 26.48
N PRO A 65 -11.32 -8.02 25.20
CA PRO A 65 -10.26 -8.88 24.71
C PRO A 65 -8.94 -8.50 25.36
N ALA A 66 -8.12 -9.46 25.79
CA ALA A 66 -6.69 -9.22 25.99
C ALA A 66 -6.01 -8.87 24.66
N ASP A 67 -4.95 -8.06 24.69
CA ASP A 67 -4.13 -7.75 23.51
C ASP A 67 -3.55 -9.01 22.84
N ASN A 68 -3.13 -10.00 23.62
CA ASN A 68 -2.58 -11.26 23.10
C ASN A 68 -2.79 -12.47 24.02
N ILE A 69 -2.65 -13.67 23.45
CA ILE A 69 -2.66 -14.95 24.16
C ILE A 69 -1.66 -15.93 23.53
N THR A 70 -1.11 -16.86 24.32
CA THR A 70 -0.23 -17.92 23.81
C THR A 70 -0.95 -18.89 22.87
N GLY A 71 -0.18 -19.63 22.08
CA GLY A 71 -0.71 -20.59 21.11
C GLY A 71 -1.64 -21.67 21.69
N GLY A 72 -1.56 -21.92 23.00
CA GLY A 72 -2.40 -22.89 23.72
C GLY A 72 -3.81 -22.41 24.09
N LEU A 73 -4.12 -21.11 23.93
CA LEU A 73 -5.41 -20.49 24.28
C LEU A 73 -5.85 -20.60 25.76
N GLU A 74 -4.94 -20.89 26.67
CA GLU A 74 -5.24 -21.00 28.11
C GLU A 74 -5.52 -19.61 28.70
N ALA A 75 -6.64 -19.44 29.41
CA ALA A 75 -7.07 -18.12 29.92
C ALA A 75 -6.09 -17.48 30.94
N GLY A 76 -5.18 -18.27 31.52
CA GLY A 76 -4.09 -17.77 32.38
C GLY A 76 -2.90 -17.17 31.63
N ASP A 77 -2.83 -17.36 30.31
CA ASP A 77 -1.76 -16.88 29.42
C ASP A 77 -2.16 -15.62 28.62
N ARG A 78 -3.32 -15.03 28.94
CA ARG A 78 -3.78 -13.74 28.40
C ARG A 78 -2.84 -12.60 28.82
N SER A 79 -2.63 -11.63 27.94
CA SER A 79 -1.91 -10.40 28.30
C SER A 79 -2.69 -9.59 29.35
N PRO A 80 -2.03 -9.07 30.40
CA PRO A 80 -2.65 -8.23 31.43
C PRO A 80 -2.85 -6.78 30.96
N TYR A 81 -3.18 -6.58 29.69
CA TYR A 81 -3.47 -5.28 29.06
C TYR A 81 -4.24 -5.46 27.75
N THR A 82 -4.99 -4.43 27.37
CA THR A 82 -5.71 -4.27 26.10
C THR A 82 -5.79 -2.80 25.68
N SER A 83 -6.18 -2.54 24.43
CA SER A 83 -6.26 -1.22 23.81
C SER A 83 -7.65 -0.93 23.22
N PRO A 84 -8.00 0.36 22.98
CA PRO A 84 -9.23 0.71 22.27
C PRO A 84 -9.35 0.05 20.89
N THR A 85 -8.23 -0.14 20.17
CA THR A 85 -8.21 -0.90 18.90
C THR A 85 -8.69 -2.33 19.08
N ASN A 86 -8.15 -3.05 20.07
CA ASN A 86 -8.50 -4.45 20.32
C ASN A 86 -9.98 -4.60 20.70
N ILE A 87 -10.50 -3.68 21.52
CA ILE A 87 -11.92 -3.61 21.91
C ILE A 87 -12.81 -3.41 20.67
N GLY A 88 -12.49 -2.45 19.80
CA GLY A 88 -13.18 -2.26 18.51
C GLY A 88 -13.13 -3.53 17.65
N GLY A 89 -11.96 -4.17 17.61
CA GLY A 89 -11.69 -5.44 16.91
C GLY A 89 -12.63 -6.57 17.32
N TYR A 90 -12.78 -6.80 18.63
CA TYR A 90 -13.69 -7.82 19.14
C TYR A 90 -15.17 -7.48 18.88
N LEU A 91 -15.57 -6.21 18.94
CA LEU A 91 -16.94 -5.78 18.63
C LEU A 91 -17.33 -6.09 17.17
N TRP A 92 -16.51 -5.70 16.17
CA TRP A 92 -16.83 -6.03 14.78
C TRP A 92 -16.70 -7.53 14.50
N SER A 93 -15.77 -8.22 15.17
CA SER A 93 -15.60 -9.66 15.03
C SER A 93 -16.80 -10.44 15.58
N THR A 94 -17.41 -9.97 16.67
CA THR A 94 -18.65 -10.54 17.23
C THR A 94 -19.82 -10.40 16.26
N VAL A 95 -19.90 -9.29 15.51
CA VAL A 95 -20.90 -9.12 14.43
C VAL A 95 -20.66 -10.13 13.30
N VAL A 96 -19.42 -10.25 12.78
CA VAL A 96 -19.12 -11.25 11.73
C VAL A 96 -19.42 -12.68 12.20
N ALA A 97 -19.08 -13.02 13.44
CA ALA A 97 -19.34 -14.34 14.01
C ALA A 97 -20.84 -14.66 14.13
N ARG A 98 -21.69 -13.64 14.35
CA ARG A 98 -23.16 -13.77 14.32
C ARG A 98 -23.66 -14.09 12.92
N GLU A 99 -23.21 -13.35 11.91
CA GLU A 99 -23.63 -13.56 10.51
C GLU A 99 -23.12 -14.89 9.94
N ALA A 100 -21.94 -15.33 10.35
CA ALA A 100 -21.39 -16.65 10.07
C ALA A 100 -22.10 -17.80 10.81
N GLY A 101 -22.96 -17.49 11.79
CA GLY A 101 -23.65 -18.49 12.62
C GLY A 101 -22.76 -19.23 13.62
N LEU A 102 -21.57 -18.67 13.94
CA LEU A 102 -20.63 -19.21 14.93
C LEU A 102 -21.10 -18.97 16.37
N VAL A 103 -21.74 -17.82 16.60
CA VAL A 103 -22.45 -17.47 17.84
C VAL A 103 -23.93 -17.21 17.55
N SER A 104 -24.78 -17.41 18.54
CA SER A 104 -26.22 -17.12 18.39
C SER A 104 -26.49 -15.60 18.42
N VAL A 105 -27.64 -15.16 17.91
CA VAL A 105 -28.04 -13.73 17.95
C VAL A 105 -28.12 -13.22 19.41
N ASP A 106 -28.70 -14.00 20.31
CA ASP A 106 -28.81 -13.64 21.73
C ASP A 106 -27.43 -13.54 22.39
N GLU A 107 -26.53 -14.49 22.09
CA GLU A 107 -25.15 -14.51 22.59
C GLU A 107 -24.29 -13.36 22.04
N ALA A 108 -24.37 -13.08 20.74
CA ALA A 108 -23.63 -11.97 20.12
C ALA A 108 -24.06 -10.63 20.75
N ARG A 109 -25.36 -10.43 20.94
CA ARG A 109 -25.92 -9.29 21.66
C ARG A 109 -25.45 -9.24 23.12
N GLU A 110 -25.42 -10.36 23.83
CA GLU A 110 -24.92 -10.41 25.22
C GLU A 110 -23.43 -10.10 25.32
N ARG A 111 -22.59 -10.62 24.41
CA ARG A 111 -21.16 -10.27 24.29
C ARG A 111 -20.95 -8.78 24.04
N MET A 112 -21.65 -8.22 23.07
CA MET A 112 -21.58 -6.78 22.75
C MET A 112 -22.08 -5.93 23.93
N ALA A 113 -23.16 -6.32 24.60
CA ALA A 113 -23.70 -5.62 25.76
C ALA A 113 -22.68 -5.54 26.91
N THR A 114 -22.09 -6.68 27.32
CA THR A 114 -21.08 -6.71 28.39
C THR A 114 -19.87 -5.83 28.04
N THR A 115 -19.43 -5.85 26.78
CA THR A 115 -18.33 -4.99 26.31
C THR A 115 -18.69 -3.51 26.40
N LEU A 116 -19.87 -3.10 25.94
CA LEU A 116 -20.33 -1.70 25.99
C LEU A 116 -20.57 -1.21 27.43
N ASP A 117 -21.12 -2.06 28.31
CA ASP A 117 -21.34 -1.75 29.73
C ASP A 117 -20.00 -1.50 30.46
N THR A 118 -18.94 -2.22 30.10
CA THR A 118 -17.59 -1.94 30.61
C THR A 118 -16.99 -0.69 29.98
N VAL A 119 -17.11 -0.50 28.65
CA VAL A 119 -16.54 0.67 27.94
C VAL A 119 -17.11 2.00 28.44
N ASP A 120 -18.40 2.05 28.81
CA ASP A 120 -19.04 3.22 29.45
C ASP A 120 -18.45 3.56 30.84
N GLY A 121 -17.81 2.58 31.50
CA GLY A 121 -17.15 2.74 32.79
C GLY A 121 -15.63 3.02 32.74
N LEU A 122 -14.99 2.95 31.56
CA LEU A 122 -13.53 3.12 31.44
C LEU A 122 -13.09 4.56 31.73
N ALA A 123 -11.96 4.71 32.43
CA ALA A 123 -11.31 6.01 32.59
C ALA A 123 -10.87 6.57 31.23
N ARG A 124 -11.14 7.86 30.95
CA ARG A 124 -10.87 8.50 29.65
C ARG A 124 -10.72 10.02 29.79
N HIS A 125 -10.23 10.70 28.76
CA HIS A 125 -10.11 12.17 28.73
C HIS A 125 -11.46 12.82 28.38
N GLU A 126 -12.29 13.00 29.41
CA GLU A 126 -13.68 13.51 29.35
C GLU A 126 -13.90 14.73 28.44
N PRO A 127 -13.03 15.78 28.38
CA PRO A 127 -13.24 16.93 27.48
C PRO A 127 -13.23 16.59 25.98
N SER A 128 -12.62 15.46 25.59
CA SER A 128 -12.56 14.98 24.20
C SER A 128 -13.33 13.68 23.96
N GLY A 129 -13.79 13.02 25.04
CA GLY A 129 -14.32 11.65 25.04
C GLY A 129 -13.33 10.55 24.65
N MET A 130 -12.06 10.88 24.38
CA MET A 130 -11.05 9.92 23.93
C MET A 130 -10.53 9.04 25.06
N PHE A 131 -10.35 7.77 24.75
CA PHE A 131 -9.85 6.71 25.64
C PHE A 131 -8.32 6.66 25.63
N TYR A 132 -7.75 6.22 26.74
CA TYR A 132 -6.31 5.96 26.85
C TYR A 132 -5.93 4.66 26.14
N ASN A 133 -4.66 4.50 25.81
CA ASN A 133 -4.18 3.35 25.07
C ASN A 133 -4.23 2.01 25.80
N TRP A 134 -4.26 1.96 27.15
CA TRP A 134 -4.05 0.72 27.91
C TRP A 134 -4.96 0.54 29.13
N TYR A 135 -5.71 -0.56 29.13
CA TYR A 135 -6.58 -1.01 30.24
C TYR A 135 -6.29 -2.47 30.61
N ASP A 136 -6.48 -2.88 31.87
CA ASP A 136 -6.47 -4.29 32.28
C ASP A 136 -7.78 -4.96 31.81
N PRO A 137 -7.74 -6.00 30.95
CA PRO A 137 -8.95 -6.63 30.41
C PRO A 137 -9.79 -7.34 31.48
N ALA A 138 -9.22 -7.69 32.65
CA ALA A 138 -9.94 -8.38 33.72
C ALA A 138 -10.66 -7.42 34.69
N THR A 139 -10.40 -6.12 34.65
CA THR A 139 -11.04 -5.13 35.55
C THR A 139 -11.55 -3.85 34.88
N GLY A 140 -11.00 -3.46 33.72
CA GLY A 140 -11.22 -2.16 33.11
C GLY A 140 -10.38 -1.02 33.73
N ASP A 141 -9.50 -1.31 34.70
CA ASP A 141 -8.61 -0.30 35.27
C ASP A 141 -7.55 0.16 34.26
N GLN A 142 -7.19 1.45 34.31
CA GLN A 142 -6.13 2.03 33.50
C GLN A 142 -4.75 1.44 33.86
N VAL A 143 -3.95 1.03 32.87
CA VAL A 143 -2.60 0.47 33.12
C VAL A 143 -1.62 1.60 33.43
N LEU A 144 -1.34 1.83 34.71
CA LEU A 144 -0.44 2.89 35.19
C LEU A 144 1.04 2.48 35.20
N ALA A 145 1.34 1.18 35.18
CA ALA A 145 2.71 0.65 35.11
C ALA A 145 2.72 -0.67 34.33
N TRP A 146 3.74 -0.86 33.49
CA TRP A 146 3.87 -2.02 32.62
C TRP A 146 3.96 -3.32 33.42
N PRO A 147 3.04 -4.28 33.21
CA PRO A 147 3.08 -5.57 33.89
C PRO A 147 4.41 -6.30 33.64
N GLY A 148 5.00 -6.84 34.72
CA GLY A 148 6.31 -7.49 34.68
C GLY A 148 7.49 -6.55 34.93
N SER A 149 7.65 -5.45 34.17
CA SER A 149 8.78 -4.51 34.37
C SER A 149 8.53 -3.51 35.52
N GLY A 150 7.27 -3.09 35.71
CA GLY A 150 6.89 -2.07 36.70
C GLY A 150 7.25 -0.64 36.29
N GLU A 151 7.62 -0.41 35.03
CA GLU A 151 7.92 0.91 34.48
C GLU A 151 6.65 1.75 34.28
N HIS A 152 6.71 3.06 34.51
CA HIS A 152 5.55 3.94 34.40
C HIS A 152 5.01 4.00 32.95
N VAL A 153 3.69 3.94 32.80
CA VAL A 153 3.01 4.15 31.52
C VAL A 153 2.59 5.61 31.43
N ASN A 154 3.19 6.34 30.50
CA ASN A 154 2.69 7.67 30.12
C ASN A 154 1.33 7.50 29.44
N GLN A 155 0.29 8.12 29.99
CA GLN A 155 -1.11 7.87 29.60
C GLN A 155 -1.43 8.55 28.27
N PHE A 156 -1.12 7.84 27.18
CA PHE A 156 -1.29 8.30 25.82
C PHE A 156 -2.73 8.09 25.34
N LEU A 157 -3.20 9.00 24.50
CA LEU A 157 -4.45 8.92 23.76
C LEU A 157 -4.12 8.98 22.27
N SER A 158 -3.96 7.82 21.66
CA SER A 158 -3.70 7.60 20.24
C SER A 158 -4.93 7.98 19.40
N SER A 159 -4.70 8.70 18.29
CA SER A 159 -5.75 8.97 17.30
C SER A 159 -6.17 7.71 16.54
N VAL A 160 -5.24 6.77 16.37
CA VAL A 160 -5.45 5.48 15.71
C VAL A 160 -6.38 4.59 16.52
N ASP A 161 -6.06 4.40 17.80
CA ASP A 161 -6.80 3.48 18.67
C ASP A 161 -8.23 3.95 18.92
N ASN A 162 -8.40 5.25 19.12
CA ASN A 162 -9.72 5.87 19.24
C ASN A 162 -10.50 5.80 17.90
N GLY A 163 -9.82 5.87 16.75
CA GLY A 163 -10.43 5.65 15.44
C GLY A 163 -11.02 4.24 15.29
N TRP A 164 -10.28 3.20 15.69
CA TRP A 164 -10.75 1.81 15.58
C TRP A 164 -11.81 1.44 16.63
N LEU A 165 -11.73 1.97 17.86
CA LEU A 165 -12.82 1.83 18.83
C LEU A 165 -14.11 2.48 18.31
N ALA A 166 -14.03 3.72 17.83
CA ALA A 166 -15.16 4.45 17.26
C ALA A 166 -15.78 3.71 16.05
N ALA A 167 -14.95 3.04 15.25
CA ALA A 167 -15.42 2.21 14.15
C ALA A 167 -16.19 0.97 14.63
N GLY A 168 -15.69 0.26 15.66
CA GLY A 168 -16.42 -0.82 16.33
C GLY A 168 -17.77 -0.35 16.89
N LEU A 169 -17.79 0.82 17.56
CA LEU A 169 -19.02 1.42 18.11
C LEU A 169 -20.06 1.74 17.02
N ARG A 170 -19.64 2.34 15.88
CA ARG A 170 -20.52 2.57 14.73
C ARG A 170 -21.12 1.27 14.18
N ILE A 171 -20.28 0.24 14.01
CA ILE A 171 -20.70 -1.07 13.52
C ILE A 171 -21.76 -1.67 14.44
N VAL A 172 -21.55 -1.69 15.76
CA VAL A 172 -22.54 -2.19 16.72
C VAL A 172 -23.83 -1.35 16.68
N ALA A 173 -23.73 -0.03 16.56
CA ALA A 173 -24.88 0.87 16.45
C ALA A 173 -25.75 0.67 15.19
N SER A 174 -25.21 0.01 14.17
CA SER A 174 -25.95 -0.42 12.96
C SER A 174 -26.39 -1.88 13.03
N ALA A 175 -25.50 -2.76 13.52
CA ALA A 175 -25.67 -4.21 13.53
C ALA A 175 -26.58 -4.73 14.65
N GLU A 176 -26.69 -4.04 15.79
CA GLU A 176 -27.51 -4.47 16.93
C GLU A 176 -28.43 -3.33 17.43
N PRO A 177 -29.65 -3.20 16.86
CA PRO A 177 -30.59 -2.13 17.21
C PRO A 177 -30.99 -2.07 18.69
N SER A 178 -30.83 -3.13 19.48
CA SER A 178 -31.12 -3.08 20.92
C SER A 178 -30.03 -2.45 21.79
N LEU A 179 -28.81 -2.29 21.25
CA LEU A 179 -27.67 -1.63 21.90
C LEU A 179 -27.32 -0.27 21.26
N ALA A 180 -28.00 0.09 20.18
CA ALA A 180 -27.59 1.17 19.31
C ALA A 180 -27.56 2.57 19.94
N ASP A 181 -28.40 2.83 20.95
CA ASP A 181 -28.39 4.13 21.65
C ASP A 181 -27.20 4.27 22.62
N GLN A 182 -26.73 3.16 23.20
CA GLN A 182 -25.53 3.11 24.06
C GLN A 182 -24.26 3.23 23.20
N ALA A 183 -24.17 2.45 22.12
CA ALA A 183 -23.05 2.52 21.19
C ALA A 183 -22.92 3.90 20.52
N ARG A 184 -24.04 4.57 20.20
CA ARG A 184 -24.05 5.97 19.75
C ARG A 184 -23.64 6.95 20.84
N ALA A 185 -24.14 6.82 22.07
CA ALA A 185 -23.76 7.73 23.15
C ALA A 185 -22.24 7.73 23.41
N LEU A 186 -21.60 6.56 23.30
CA LEU A 186 -20.15 6.43 23.35
C LEU A 186 -19.49 7.08 22.13
N TYR A 187 -19.90 6.73 20.91
CA TYR A 187 -19.34 7.28 19.67
C TYR A 187 -19.48 8.80 19.55
N ASP A 188 -20.67 9.34 19.79
CA ASP A 188 -20.98 10.78 19.69
C ASP A 188 -20.26 11.62 20.76
N SER A 189 -19.72 10.99 21.81
CA SER A 189 -18.85 11.66 22.79
C SER A 189 -17.41 11.86 22.31
N MET A 190 -16.96 11.14 21.27
CA MET A 190 -15.58 11.17 20.78
C MET A 190 -15.36 12.32 19.78
N ASN A 191 -14.56 13.30 20.18
CA ASN A 191 -14.25 14.48 19.38
C ASN A 191 -12.89 14.36 18.66
N PHE A 192 -12.87 13.89 17.41
CA PHE A 192 -11.66 13.76 16.60
C PHE A 192 -10.99 15.10 16.27
N GLY A 193 -11.71 16.23 16.43
CA GLY A 193 -11.14 17.57 16.39
C GLY A 193 -10.04 17.78 17.45
N ALA A 194 -10.03 17.00 18.54
CA ALA A 194 -8.96 17.02 19.53
C ALA A 194 -7.59 16.64 18.93
N PHE A 195 -7.55 15.83 17.87
CA PHE A 195 -6.30 15.45 17.20
C PHE A 195 -5.93 16.39 16.03
N PHE A 196 -6.80 17.31 15.63
CA PHE A 196 -6.69 18.03 14.36
C PHE A 196 -5.91 19.35 14.49
N ASP A 197 -4.65 19.34 14.03
CA ASP A 197 -3.85 20.54 13.87
C ASP A 197 -4.21 21.21 12.54
N ALA A 198 -5.05 22.24 12.60
CA ALA A 198 -5.54 23.01 11.46
C ALA A 198 -4.44 23.78 10.68
N HIS A 199 -3.18 23.76 11.14
CA HIS A 199 -2.06 24.49 10.55
C HIS A 199 -0.86 23.59 10.18
N ALA A 200 -1.08 22.27 10.13
CA ALA A 200 -0.03 21.29 9.82
C ALA A 200 0.57 21.40 8.40
N ARG A 201 -0.24 21.81 7.40
CA ARG A 201 0.15 21.96 5.98
C ARG A 201 -0.02 23.41 5.51
N PRO A 202 0.82 24.35 5.98
CA PRO A 202 0.73 25.77 5.64
C PRO A 202 1.14 26.10 4.20
N ASP A 203 1.60 25.10 3.44
CA ASP A 203 1.89 25.17 2.01
C ASP A 203 0.63 25.01 1.13
N VAL A 204 -0.45 24.41 1.67
CA VAL A 204 -1.77 24.27 1.03
C VAL A 204 -2.93 24.82 1.89
N ASP A 205 -2.62 25.48 3.01
CA ASP A 205 -3.58 26.04 4.00
C ASP A 205 -4.56 25.00 4.58
N LEU A 206 -4.06 23.79 4.85
CA LEU A 206 -4.82 22.67 5.43
C LEU A 206 -4.21 22.15 6.74
N GLY A 207 -5.00 21.37 7.48
CA GLY A 207 -4.58 20.67 8.69
C GLY A 207 -4.33 19.18 8.49
N LEU A 208 -3.84 18.52 9.54
CA LEU A 208 -3.62 17.08 9.64
C LEU A 208 -3.91 16.58 11.06
N ILE A 209 -4.15 15.28 11.21
CA ILE A 209 -4.25 14.66 12.54
C ILE A 209 -2.87 14.41 13.16
N ARG A 210 -2.76 14.64 14.47
CA ARG A 210 -1.62 14.21 15.31
C ARG A 210 -1.65 12.70 15.51
N GLY A 211 -0.49 12.14 15.88
CA GLY A 211 -0.39 10.78 16.42
C GLY A 211 -1.24 10.55 17.66
N GLY A 212 -1.35 11.58 18.50
CA GLY A 212 -2.18 11.59 19.70
C GLY A 212 -1.78 12.71 20.66
N PHE A 213 -2.19 12.58 21.92
CA PHE A 213 -1.77 13.47 23.01
C PHE A 213 -1.64 12.74 24.36
N TRP A 214 -1.01 13.42 25.31
CA TRP A 214 -1.08 13.12 26.74
C TRP A 214 -1.81 14.28 27.46
N ASP A 215 -2.61 13.96 28.47
CA ASP A 215 -3.31 14.92 29.33
C ASP A 215 -2.44 15.38 30.53
N ALA A 216 -1.24 14.83 30.66
CA ALA A 216 -0.18 15.28 31.56
C ALA A 216 1.19 15.24 30.85
N GLU A 217 2.19 15.96 31.38
CA GLU A 217 3.54 16.00 30.78
C GLU A 217 4.18 14.59 30.79
N PRO A 218 4.50 13.99 29.62
CA PRO A 218 4.93 12.60 29.56
C PRO A 218 6.37 12.42 30.06
N GLU A 219 6.56 11.58 31.09
CA GLU A 219 7.88 11.38 31.69
C GLU A 219 8.88 10.77 30.71
N ASN A 220 10.11 11.28 30.72
CA ASN A 220 11.25 10.82 29.89
C ASN A 220 11.03 10.90 28.37
N GLN A 221 9.96 11.56 27.91
CA GLN A 221 9.69 11.84 26.51
C GLN A 221 9.81 13.34 26.20
N GLY A 222 10.11 13.68 24.95
CA GLY A 222 10.31 15.06 24.52
C GLY A 222 10.11 15.21 23.02
N GLY A 223 9.97 16.46 22.57
CA GLY A 223 9.54 16.76 21.20
C GLY A 223 8.02 16.75 21.01
N TRP A 224 7.24 16.65 22.09
CA TRP A 224 5.83 17.00 22.13
C TRP A 224 5.60 18.51 21.91
N VAL A 225 4.36 18.90 21.63
CA VAL A 225 3.91 20.29 21.48
C VAL A 225 2.76 20.53 22.47
N LEU A 226 2.87 21.55 23.32
CA LEU A 226 1.77 21.97 24.20
C LEU A 226 0.86 22.94 23.44
N ASP A 227 -0.41 22.58 23.27
CA ASP A 227 -1.38 23.31 22.44
C ASP A 227 -2.83 23.04 22.90
N ASN A 228 -3.84 23.65 22.26
CA ASN A 228 -5.25 23.31 22.48
C ASN A 228 -6.09 23.42 21.20
N TYR A 229 -6.24 22.30 20.47
CA TYR A 229 -7.02 22.24 19.22
C TYR A 229 -8.55 22.26 19.41
N LEU A 230 -9.05 21.99 20.62
CA LEU A 230 -10.48 22.14 20.93
C LEU A 230 -10.87 23.61 21.21
N GLY A 231 -9.92 24.44 21.63
CA GLY A 231 -10.16 25.81 22.08
C GLY A 231 -10.87 25.91 23.44
N GLU A 232 -11.02 24.78 24.14
CA GLU A 232 -11.62 24.66 25.48
C GLU A 232 -10.90 23.58 26.30
N GLY A 233 -11.07 23.60 27.63
CA GLY A 233 -10.28 22.77 28.56
C GLY A 233 -8.90 23.37 28.86
N ASP A 234 -8.02 22.52 29.41
CA ASP A 234 -6.61 22.84 29.65
C ASP A 234 -5.75 22.51 28.40
N ASP A 235 -4.51 23.01 28.33
CA ASP A 235 -3.59 22.72 27.23
C ASP A 235 -3.09 21.25 27.29
N LEU A 236 -2.99 20.59 26.14
CA LEU A 236 -2.64 19.17 26.00
C LEU A 236 -1.28 18.97 25.33
N TYR A 237 -0.61 17.87 25.65
CA TYR A 237 0.74 17.54 25.16
C TYR A 237 0.62 16.67 23.90
N TYR A 238 0.65 17.26 22.71
CA TYR A 238 0.52 16.54 21.43
C TYR A 238 1.82 15.91 20.95
N THR A 239 1.72 14.86 20.14
CA THR A 239 2.87 14.29 19.42
C THR A 239 3.55 15.32 18.54
N GLY A 240 4.90 15.30 18.48
CA GLY A 240 5.67 16.19 17.59
C GLY A 240 5.47 15.93 16.09
N HIS A 241 4.86 14.80 15.74
CA HIS A 241 4.52 14.37 14.39
C HIS A 241 3.00 14.39 14.14
N HIS A 242 2.65 14.30 12.86
CA HIS A 242 1.30 14.11 12.32
C HIS A 242 1.28 12.80 11.52
N TYR A 243 0.09 12.31 11.19
CA TYR A 243 -0.06 11.36 10.08
C TYR A 243 -0.24 12.17 8.80
N ASP A 244 0.83 12.25 8.01
CA ASP A 244 0.93 13.13 6.84
C ASP A 244 0.98 12.39 5.49
N THR A 245 0.93 11.06 5.49
CA THR A 245 0.91 10.20 4.30
C THR A 245 -0.50 9.74 3.95
N ALA A 246 -0.76 9.49 2.67
CA ALA A 246 -2.05 8.99 2.20
C ALA A 246 -2.23 7.52 2.61
N VAL A 247 -1.26 6.66 2.30
CA VAL A 247 -1.29 5.25 2.68
C VAL A 247 -0.82 5.12 4.15
N SER A 248 -1.82 5.11 5.04
CA SER A 248 -1.71 4.75 6.45
C SER A 248 -3.07 4.24 6.97
N GLU A 249 -3.05 3.29 7.89
CA GLU A 249 -4.20 2.79 8.66
C GLU A 249 -5.00 3.92 9.34
N THR A 250 -4.32 5.02 9.65
CA THR A 250 -4.85 6.13 10.45
C THR A 250 -5.85 7.00 9.71
N ARG A 251 -6.01 6.80 8.38
CA ARG A 251 -7.10 7.39 7.57
C ARG A 251 -8.46 7.28 8.26
N ILE A 252 -8.72 6.20 8.99
CA ILE A 252 -9.97 5.98 9.74
C ILE A 252 -10.32 7.14 10.70
N ALA A 253 -9.34 7.73 11.39
CA ALA A 253 -9.58 8.84 12.34
C ALA A 253 -9.91 10.14 11.60
N THR A 254 -9.20 10.43 10.51
CA THR A 254 -9.52 11.54 9.59
C THR A 254 -10.91 11.38 8.97
N TYR A 255 -11.26 10.17 8.54
CA TYR A 255 -12.57 9.84 7.97
C TYR A 255 -13.72 10.05 8.96
N LEU A 256 -13.55 9.61 10.20
CA LEU A 256 -14.52 9.82 11.26
C LEU A 256 -14.64 11.30 11.65
N GLY A 257 -13.54 12.04 11.72
CA GLY A 257 -13.55 13.49 11.95
C GLY A 257 -14.23 14.28 10.83
N ILE A 258 -13.98 13.92 9.56
CA ILE A 258 -14.63 14.52 8.39
C ILE A 258 -16.13 14.20 8.37
N ALA A 259 -16.52 12.93 8.54
CA ALA A 259 -17.92 12.54 8.64
C ALA A 259 -18.63 13.25 9.82
N ASN A 260 -17.94 13.41 10.96
CA ASN A 260 -18.47 14.14 12.11
C ASN A 260 -18.53 15.66 11.92
N GLY A 261 -17.94 16.23 10.86
CA GLY A 261 -17.84 17.68 10.67
C GLY A 261 -16.92 18.37 11.69
N GLN A 262 -16.02 17.59 12.31
CA GLN A 262 -14.98 18.04 13.22
C GLN A 262 -13.69 18.42 12.46
N ILE A 263 -13.52 17.88 11.24
CA ILE A 263 -12.41 18.13 10.32
C ILE A 263 -12.99 18.55 8.95
N PRO A 264 -12.41 19.54 8.24
CA PRO A 264 -12.85 19.92 6.89
C PRO A 264 -12.63 18.77 5.88
N PRO A 265 -13.60 18.46 4.98
CA PRO A 265 -13.44 17.41 3.97
C PRO A 265 -12.19 17.57 3.10
N GLU A 266 -11.75 18.80 2.86
CA GLU A 266 -10.55 19.15 2.09
C GLU A 266 -9.25 18.60 2.71
N THR A 267 -9.23 18.29 4.02
CA THR A 267 -8.12 17.61 4.70
C THR A 267 -7.82 16.23 4.10
N TYR A 268 -8.78 15.61 3.42
CA TYR A 268 -8.56 14.39 2.63
C TYR A 268 -7.40 14.53 1.62
N TYR A 269 -7.20 15.73 1.06
CA TYR A 269 -6.10 16.05 0.12
C TYR A 269 -4.83 16.58 0.80
N ALA A 270 -4.83 16.77 2.13
CA ALA A 270 -3.68 17.29 2.87
C ALA A 270 -2.55 16.26 3.06
N THR A 271 -2.78 14.99 2.70
CA THR A 271 -1.82 13.90 2.85
C THR A 271 -0.96 13.69 1.60
N TRP A 272 0.35 13.53 1.80
CA TRP A 272 1.33 13.23 0.76
C TRP A 272 1.11 11.83 0.18
N ARG A 273 1.17 11.70 -1.14
CA ARG A 273 1.29 10.39 -1.80
C ARG A 273 2.76 9.97 -1.85
N THR A 274 3.61 10.92 -2.24
CA THR A 274 5.05 10.91 -1.93
C THR A 274 5.51 12.31 -1.57
N PHE A 275 6.72 12.44 -1.03
CA PHE A 275 7.35 13.74 -0.82
C PHE A 275 7.89 14.31 -2.15
N PRO A 276 8.24 15.62 -2.22
CA PRO A 276 8.67 16.26 -3.46
C PRO A 276 9.86 15.59 -4.16
N SER A 277 9.81 15.49 -5.49
CA SER A 277 10.85 14.87 -6.33
C SER A 277 12.10 15.76 -6.53
N THR A 278 12.76 16.17 -5.43
CA THR A 278 13.97 17.02 -5.44
C THR A 278 15.07 16.47 -4.52
N CYS A 279 16.33 16.88 -4.76
CA CYS A 279 17.49 16.35 -4.02
C CYS A 279 17.50 16.70 -2.52
N ASP A 280 16.83 17.77 -2.09
CA ASP A 280 16.67 18.10 -0.66
C ASP A 280 15.86 17.02 0.09
N TRP A 281 15.07 16.24 -0.66
CA TRP A 281 14.33 15.07 -0.19
C TRP A 281 14.99 13.77 -0.62
N SER A 282 16.29 13.70 -0.93
CA SER A 282 16.98 12.45 -1.34
C SER A 282 17.18 11.41 -0.20
N TRP A 283 16.44 11.58 0.90
CA TRP A 283 16.34 10.68 2.05
C TRP A 283 15.13 9.73 2.00
N GLN A 284 14.14 10.01 1.14
CA GLN A 284 13.10 9.02 0.82
C GLN A 284 13.73 7.86 0.05
N GLU A 285 13.09 6.69 0.15
CA GLU A 285 13.54 5.41 -0.40
C GLU A 285 13.95 5.49 -1.88
N GLN A 286 13.09 6.06 -2.73
CA GLN A 286 13.38 6.27 -4.14
C GLN A 286 12.88 7.64 -4.62
N ARG A 287 13.25 8.01 -5.86
CA ARG A 287 12.79 9.27 -6.46
C ARG A 287 11.41 9.09 -7.11
N PRO A 288 10.36 9.81 -6.67
CA PRO A 288 9.03 9.65 -7.25
C PRO A 288 8.89 10.28 -8.63
N SER A 289 8.06 9.67 -9.49
CA SER A 289 7.41 10.33 -10.63
C SER A 289 5.94 10.62 -10.31
N GLY A 290 5.17 11.12 -11.28
CA GLY A 290 3.82 11.64 -11.09
C GLY A 290 3.68 13.12 -11.46
N ILE A 291 2.50 13.68 -11.24
CA ILE A 291 2.16 15.06 -11.61
C ILE A 291 1.44 15.82 -10.48
N ALA A 292 1.40 17.14 -10.58
CA ALA A 292 0.46 17.94 -9.81
C ALA A 292 -0.98 17.82 -10.38
N ARG A 293 -1.98 17.70 -9.50
CA ARG A 293 -3.41 17.79 -9.82
C ARG A 293 -4.10 18.76 -8.87
N SER A 294 -5.11 19.47 -9.38
CA SER A 294 -5.93 20.40 -8.61
C SER A 294 -7.23 19.73 -8.16
N TYR A 295 -7.51 19.70 -6.86
CA TYR A 295 -8.79 19.27 -6.29
C TYR A 295 -9.45 20.45 -5.58
N GLY A 296 -10.38 21.11 -6.29
CA GLY A 296 -10.86 22.42 -5.87
C GLY A 296 -9.72 23.44 -5.95
N ASP A 297 -9.42 24.09 -4.83
CA ASP A 297 -8.29 25.03 -4.68
C ASP A 297 -7.01 24.35 -4.13
N VAL A 298 -7.01 23.03 -3.90
CA VAL A 298 -5.87 22.28 -3.34
C VAL A 298 -5.00 21.69 -4.46
N GLU A 299 -3.72 22.06 -4.50
CA GLU A 299 -2.72 21.44 -5.39
C GLU A 299 -2.07 20.23 -4.70
N VAL A 300 -2.22 19.04 -5.29
CA VAL A 300 -1.65 17.79 -4.78
C VAL A 300 -0.63 17.24 -5.77
N PHE A 301 0.57 16.89 -5.29
CA PHE A 301 1.49 16.07 -6.07
C PHE A 301 1.08 14.60 -5.94
N GLU A 302 0.48 14.06 -7.00
CA GLU A 302 0.11 12.65 -7.14
C GLU A 302 1.35 11.82 -7.48
N GLY A 303 2.30 11.82 -6.54
CA GLY A 303 3.56 11.11 -6.65
C GLY A 303 3.40 9.60 -6.48
N VAL A 304 4.24 8.84 -7.18
CA VAL A 304 4.30 7.38 -7.11
C VAL A 304 5.72 6.87 -7.12
N TYR A 305 5.92 5.73 -6.45
CA TYR A 305 7.11 4.92 -6.48
C TYR A 305 6.96 3.78 -7.47
N HIS A 306 8.08 3.31 -8.00
CA HIS A 306 8.12 2.26 -9.00
C HIS A 306 8.68 0.98 -8.41
N TYR A 307 7.98 -0.12 -8.63
CA TYR A 307 8.34 -1.43 -8.13
C TYR A 307 8.00 -2.49 -9.17
N ARG A 308 9.03 -3.16 -9.71
CA ARG A 308 8.89 -4.26 -10.69
C ARG A 308 8.02 -3.93 -11.93
N GLY A 309 8.09 -2.67 -12.39
CA GLY A 309 7.31 -2.16 -13.52
C GLY A 309 5.87 -1.78 -13.18
N MET A 310 5.47 -1.78 -11.90
CA MET A 310 4.25 -1.13 -11.42
C MET A 310 4.59 0.24 -10.84
N SER A 311 3.67 1.19 -10.92
CA SER A 311 3.73 2.47 -10.22
C SER A 311 2.67 2.50 -9.12
N ILE A 312 3.06 2.83 -7.89
CA ILE A 312 2.26 2.66 -6.66
C ILE A 312 2.42 3.89 -5.77
N VAL A 313 1.35 4.33 -5.10
CA VAL A 313 1.44 5.25 -3.96
C VAL A 313 1.92 4.44 -2.74
N PRO A 314 3.12 4.71 -2.18
CA PRO A 314 3.71 3.95 -1.08
C PRO A 314 3.12 4.28 0.29
N GLY A 315 3.29 3.36 1.26
CA GLY A 315 3.06 3.60 2.69
C GLY A 315 4.23 4.31 3.36
N TRP A 316 4.20 4.50 4.68
CA TRP A 316 5.40 4.93 5.41
C TRP A 316 6.44 3.79 5.46
N GLY A 317 6.01 2.59 5.86
CA GLY A 317 6.85 1.39 5.97
C GLY A 317 6.62 0.33 4.90
N GLY A 318 5.54 0.42 4.12
CA GLY A 318 5.27 -0.48 2.99
C GLY A 318 4.53 -1.78 3.37
N SER A 319 3.74 -1.75 4.45
CA SER A 319 2.93 -2.88 4.92
C SER A 319 1.55 -2.97 4.26
N MET A 320 0.96 -4.17 4.25
CA MET A 320 -0.46 -4.37 3.88
C MET A 320 -1.42 -3.70 4.87
N PHE A 321 -1.04 -3.62 6.15
CA PHE A 321 -1.77 -2.94 7.22
C PHE A 321 -2.05 -1.47 6.90
N GLU A 322 -1.02 -0.69 6.58
CA GLU A 322 -1.13 0.74 6.21
C GLU A 322 -2.04 0.97 4.98
N ALA A 323 -2.01 0.04 4.03
CA ALA A 323 -2.79 0.13 2.80
C ALA A 323 -4.26 -0.27 3.00
N LEU A 324 -4.53 -1.44 3.56
CA LEU A 324 -5.83 -2.12 3.39
C LEU A 324 -6.67 -2.22 4.66
N MET A 325 -6.16 -1.85 5.84
CA MET A 325 -6.98 -1.88 7.06
C MET A 325 -8.23 -0.96 6.96
N PRO A 326 -8.13 0.29 6.44
CA PRO A 326 -9.31 1.17 6.27
C PRO A 326 -10.30 0.66 5.22
N ASP A 327 -9.81 0.01 4.15
CA ASP A 327 -10.62 -0.58 3.08
C ASP A 327 -11.59 -1.67 3.59
N MET A 328 -11.29 -2.30 4.72
CA MET A 328 -12.22 -3.25 5.35
C MET A 328 -13.54 -2.60 5.78
N LEU A 329 -13.56 -1.31 6.09
CA LEU A 329 -14.72 -0.60 6.64
C LEU A 329 -15.24 0.50 5.71
N VAL A 330 -14.37 1.20 5.00
CA VAL A 330 -14.73 2.15 3.93
C VAL A 330 -14.52 1.46 2.59
N PRO A 331 -15.46 1.53 1.63
CA PRO A 331 -15.27 0.95 0.29
C PRO A 331 -14.37 1.86 -0.58
N GLU A 332 -13.14 2.12 -0.12
CA GLU A 332 -12.21 3.08 -0.72
C GLU A 332 -11.98 2.79 -2.21
N ALA A 333 -11.72 1.52 -2.56
CA ALA A 333 -11.54 1.09 -3.95
C ALA A 333 -12.80 1.24 -4.84
N GLN A 334 -14.00 1.37 -4.26
CA GLN A 334 -15.25 1.60 -4.99
C GLN A 334 -15.61 3.09 -5.09
N TRP A 335 -15.11 3.92 -4.18
CA TRP A 335 -15.36 5.36 -4.18
C TRP A 335 -14.26 6.13 -4.94
N GLY A 336 -13.00 5.75 -4.75
CA GLY A 336 -11.85 6.23 -5.53
C GLY A 336 -11.47 5.26 -6.64
N GLU A 337 -12.35 5.10 -7.65
CA GLU A 337 -12.14 4.19 -8.79
C GLU A 337 -10.80 4.47 -9.54
N GLN A 338 -10.33 5.72 -9.52
CA GLN A 338 -9.09 6.16 -10.18
C GLN A 338 -7.93 6.43 -9.19
N SER A 339 -8.09 6.10 -7.91
CA SER A 339 -7.04 6.18 -6.89
C SER A 339 -6.87 4.84 -6.15
N TRP A 340 -7.62 4.60 -5.08
CA TRP A 340 -7.58 3.38 -4.27
C TRP A 340 -7.95 2.12 -5.07
N GLY A 341 -8.89 2.23 -6.01
CA GLY A 341 -9.28 1.14 -6.93
C GLY A 341 -8.13 0.68 -7.82
N VAL A 342 -7.16 1.56 -8.07
CA VAL A 342 -5.90 1.24 -8.75
C VAL A 342 -4.86 0.75 -7.73
N ASN A 343 -4.69 1.45 -6.62
CA ASN A 343 -3.56 1.25 -5.72
C ASN A 343 -3.64 -0.03 -4.88
N HIS A 344 -4.81 -0.35 -4.32
CA HIS A 344 -4.98 -1.50 -3.43
C HIS A 344 -4.56 -2.84 -4.06
N PRO A 345 -5.10 -3.25 -5.24
CA PRO A 345 -4.66 -4.49 -5.89
C PRO A 345 -3.20 -4.47 -6.33
N LEU A 346 -2.60 -3.29 -6.58
CA LEU A 346 -1.18 -3.18 -6.90
C LEU A 346 -0.28 -3.36 -5.68
N VAL A 347 -0.68 -2.90 -4.49
CA VAL A 347 0.00 -3.24 -3.23
C VAL A 347 -0.05 -4.75 -2.99
N VAL A 348 -1.21 -5.39 -3.18
CA VAL A 348 -1.33 -6.87 -3.08
C VAL A 348 -0.41 -7.58 -4.08
N ARG A 349 -0.39 -7.14 -5.35
CA ARG A 349 0.50 -7.71 -6.37
C ARG A 349 1.98 -7.48 -6.05
N ALA A 350 2.37 -6.31 -5.58
CA ALA A 350 3.75 -6.00 -5.23
C ALA A 350 4.23 -6.86 -4.05
N GLN A 351 3.43 -6.99 -3.00
CA GLN A 351 3.70 -7.88 -1.86
C GLN A 351 3.85 -9.35 -2.29
N LYS A 352 3.01 -9.83 -3.22
CA LYS A 352 3.16 -11.14 -3.85
C LYS A 352 4.46 -11.28 -4.65
N GLU A 353 4.75 -10.34 -5.54
CA GLU A 353 5.96 -10.42 -6.38
C GLU A 353 7.24 -10.35 -5.54
N HIS A 354 7.25 -9.57 -4.45
CA HIS A 354 8.36 -9.54 -3.50
C HIS A 354 8.62 -10.92 -2.89
N GLY A 355 7.63 -11.48 -2.19
CA GLY A 355 7.79 -12.74 -1.45
C GLY A 355 8.00 -13.98 -2.35
N LEU A 356 7.43 -13.96 -3.56
CA LEU A 356 7.44 -15.12 -4.47
C LEU A 356 8.55 -15.07 -5.54
N LEU A 357 8.97 -13.90 -6.03
CA LEU A 357 9.87 -13.77 -7.17
C LEU A 357 11.23 -13.12 -6.83
N GLU A 358 11.22 -12.15 -5.93
CA GLU A 358 12.38 -11.29 -5.63
C GLU A 358 13.17 -11.80 -4.42
N ALA A 359 12.54 -11.80 -3.24
CA ALA A 359 13.13 -12.33 -2.01
C ALA A 359 13.06 -13.88 -1.93
N GLN A 360 12.22 -14.48 -2.78
CA GLN A 360 12.10 -15.93 -3.01
C GLN A 360 11.85 -16.74 -1.73
N TYR A 361 11.10 -16.17 -0.79
CA TYR A 361 10.60 -16.87 0.41
C TYR A 361 9.61 -17.98 0.01
N GLY A 362 8.85 -17.80 -1.08
CA GLY A 362 7.81 -18.74 -1.52
C GLY A 362 6.45 -18.53 -0.85
N TYR A 363 6.36 -17.52 0.02
CA TYR A 363 5.15 -17.03 0.69
C TYR A 363 5.17 -15.50 0.67
N TRP A 364 4.03 -14.87 0.97
CA TRP A 364 3.88 -13.42 0.99
C TRP A 364 2.97 -12.94 2.12
N GLY A 365 2.91 -11.62 2.35
CA GLY A 365 2.13 -10.97 3.39
C GLY A 365 3.02 -10.41 4.50
N PHE A 366 3.41 -9.15 4.34
CA PHE A 366 4.34 -8.44 5.23
C PHE A 366 3.60 -7.27 5.91
N SER A 367 3.50 -7.31 7.24
CA SER A 367 2.95 -6.25 8.10
C SER A 367 3.49 -6.36 9.52
N PRO A 368 3.45 -5.29 10.33
CA PRO A 368 3.88 -5.32 11.73
C PRO A 368 3.21 -6.44 12.54
N ALA A 369 4.02 -7.27 13.19
CA ALA A 369 3.57 -8.50 13.85
C ALA A 369 4.56 -8.97 14.93
N SER A 370 4.22 -10.04 15.64
CA SER A 370 5.15 -10.74 16.53
C SER A 370 6.43 -11.17 15.81
N ASN A 371 7.59 -10.79 16.33
CA ASN A 371 8.85 -11.34 15.84
C ASN A 371 8.98 -12.80 16.32
N PRO A 372 9.13 -13.80 15.43
CA PRO A 372 9.26 -15.20 15.83
C PRO A 372 10.49 -15.51 16.70
N HIS A 373 11.52 -14.67 16.63
CA HIS A 373 12.72 -14.76 17.46
C HIS A 373 12.59 -14.07 18.83
N GLY A 374 11.45 -13.43 19.11
CA GLY A 374 11.11 -12.79 20.39
C GLY A 374 10.74 -11.31 20.24
N GLY A 375 9.73 -10.87 20.99
CA GLY A 375 9.19 -9.51 20.92
C GLY A 375 8.25 -9.30 19.73
N TYR A 376 8.38 -8.14 19.09
CA TYR A 376 7.53 -7.59 18.04
C TYR A 376 8.43 -6.80 17.07
N LEU A 377 8.09 -6.75 15.78
CA LEU A 377 8.76 -5.93 14.76
C LEU A 377 7.78 -5.48 13.68
N GLU A 378 8.08 -4.33 13.10
CA GLU A 378 7.44 -3.82 11.89
C GLU A 378 8.01 -4.50 10.64
N TYR A 379 7.17 -5.28 9.94
CA TYR A 379 7.51 -5.92 8.66
C TYR A 379 6.72 -5.28 7.51
N GLY A 380 7.28 -5.29 6.30
CA GLY A 380 6.68 -4.71 5.10
C GLY A 380 7.48 -5.07 3.85
N VAL A 381 7.34 -4.27 2.80
CA VAL A 381 8.27 -4.27 1.67
C VAL A 381 8.90 -2.88 1.63
N ASP A 382 10.19 -2.80 1.95
CA ASP A 382 10.96 -1.56 2.14
C ASP A 382 10.81 -0.58 0.96
N GLN A 383 10.90 -1.09 -0.28
CA GLN A 383 10.74 -0.33 -1.53
C GLN A 383 9.32 0.22 -1.78
N LEU A 384 8.33 -0.17 -0.97
CA LEU A 384 6.96 0.34 -0.94
C LEU A 384 6.71 1.25 0.29
N GLY A 385 7.73 1.48 1.12
CA GLY A 385 7.75 2.48 2.19
C GLY A 385 8.38 3.79 1.73
N LEU A 386 8.01 4.92 2.34
CA LEU A 386 8.48 6.25 1.95
C LEU A 386 9.89 6.57 2.45
N GLY A 387 10.28 6.10 3.64
CA GLY A 387 11.57 6.41 4.25
C GLY A 387 12.63 5.33 4.00
N SER A 388 13.89 5.74 3.80
CA SER A 388 15.06 4.85 3.60
C SER A 388 15.50 4.03 4.85
N GLU A 389 14.57 3.78 5.77
CA GLU A 389 14.67 2.93 6.97
C GLU A 389 13.27 2.32 7.18
N GLY A 390 12.67 1.77 6.11
CA GLY A 390 11.30 1.26 6.07
C GLY A 390 11.17 -0.12 6.71
N TYR A 391 10.00 -0.74 6.55
CA TYR A 391 9.72 -2.03 7.17
C TYR A 391 10.27 -3.16 6.28
N THR A 392 11.43 -3.68 6.66
CA THR A 392 12.09 -4.81 5.97
C THR A 392 11.25 -6.10 6.04
N SER A 393 11.30 -6.94 5.02
CA SER A 393 10.48 -8.18 4.94
C SER A 393 11.03 -9.37 5.73
N ASP A 394 12.21 -9.23 6.35
CA ASP A 394 12.86 -10.23 7.21
C ASP A 394 13.33 -9.69 8.57
N GLY A 395 13.14 -8.40 8.85
CA GLY A 395 13.60 -7.71 10.05
C GLY A 395 15.05 -7.20 9.99
N THR A 396 15.74 -7.31 8.86
CA THR A 396 17.17 -6.96 8.70
C THR A 396 17.58 -6.35 7.36
N THR A 397 16.96 -6.73 6.24
CA THR A 397 17.42 -6.38 4.88
C THR A 397 16.75 -5.10 4.40
N GLN A 398 17.50 -4.00 4.44
CA GLN A 398 17.12 -2.75 3.79
C GLN A 398 17.56 -2.75 2.32
N VAL A 399 16.73 -2.21 1.44
CA VAL A 399 17.10 -1.91 0.05
C VAL A 399 17.61 -0.47 -0.02
N ASP A 400 18.51 -0.18 -0.95
CA ASP A 400 18.81 1.21 -1.32
C ASP A 400 19.18 1.29 -2.80
N ALA A 401 18.18 1.58 -3.63
CA ALA A 401 18.34 1.83 -5.06
C ALA A 401 18.94 3.22 -5.38
N GLY A 402 19.08 4.10 -4.38
CA GLY A 402 19.48 5.49 -4.56
C GLY A 402 18.35 6.42 -5.00
N PHE A 403 18.70 7.69 -5.21
CA PHE A 403 17.73 8.73 -5.57
C PHE A 403 18.15 9.39 -6.89
N PHE A 404 17.43 9.07 -7.97
CA PHE A 404 17.85 9.36 -9.35
C PHE A 404 18.28 10.82 -9.58
N GLY A 405 19.53 11.00 -10.02
CA GLY A 405 20.14 12.30 -10.28
C GLY A 405 20.62 13.08 -9.04
N CYS A 406 20.51 12.52 -7.83
CA CYS A 406 20.94 13.15 -6.58
C CYS A 406 21.89 12.28 -5.74
N ARG A 407 21.63 10.96 -5.66
CA ARG A 407 22.32 10.00 -4.77
C ARG A 407 22.43 8.63 -5.45
N GLU A 408 23.61 8.02 -5.42
CA GLU A 408 23.79 6.60 -5.83
C GLU A 408 23.34 5.68 -4.68
N GLY A 409 22.81 4.50 -5.00
CA GLY A 409 22.34 3.52 -4.01
C GLY A 409 23.48 2.71 -3.40
N GLU A 410 23.44 2.50 -2.09
CA GLU A 410 24.43 1.71 -1.34
C GLU A 410 24.10 0.20 -1.34
N ASN A 411 22.84 -0.20 -1.59
CA ASN A 411 22.40 -1.60 -1.56
C ASN A 411 21.24 -1.90 -2.54
N PRO A 412 21.42 -1.73 -3.87
CA PRO A 412 20.33 -1.84 -4.85
C PRO A 412 19.85 -3.28 -5.10
N ASP A 413 20.71 -4.28 -4.91
CA ASP A 413 20.48 -5.69 -5.22
C ASP A 413 20.82 -6.61 -4.00
N PRO A 414 20.06 -6.56 -2.89
CA PRO A 414 20.39 -7.29 -1.68
C PRO A 414 20.12 -8.81 -1.75
N GLU A 415 20.83 -9.58 -0.90
CA GLU A 415 20.49 -10.97 -0.59
C GLU A 415 19.57 -11.00 0.66
N TYR A 416 18.31 -11.34 0.47
CA TYR A 416 17.29 -11.37 1.52
C TYR A 416 17.49 -12.53 2.53
N GLY A 417 17.30 -12.21 3.81
CA GLY A 417 17.46 -13.06 4.99
C GLY A 417 16.36 -14.10 5.16
N ASP A 418 15.91 -14.34 6.41
CA ASP A 418 14.98 -15.44 6.74
C ASP A 418 13.60 -15.30 6.06
N GLY A 419 13.13 -14.06 5.95
CA GLY A 419 11.77 -13.69 5.56
C GLY A 419 10.78 -13.95 6.69
N VAL A 420 9.93 -12.98 7.04
CA VAL A 420 8.88 -13.16 8.04
C VAL A 420 7.54 -12.80 7.42
N VAL A 421 6.64 -13.77 7.34
CA VAL A 421 5.27 -13.55 6.85
C VAL A 421 4.27 -13.58 8.01
N THR A 422 3.28 -12.69 7.96
CA THR A 422 2.12 -12.73 8.85
C THR A 422 0.85 -13.07 8.06
N PRO A 423 0.07 -14.10 8.47
CA PRO A 423 -1.15 -14.47 7.76
C PRO A 423 -2.20 -13.36 7.68
N HIS A 424 -2.28 -12.44 8.64
CA HIS A 424 -3.25 -11.33 8.58
C HIS A 424 -3.02 -10.45 7.35
N ALA A 425 -1.75 -10.19 6.99
CA ALA A 425 -1.39 -9.38 5.84
C ALA A 425 -1.83 -10.04 4.53
N SER A 426 -1.78 -11.38 4.44
CA SER A 426 -2.40 -12.09 3.30
C SER A 426 -3.92 -11.89 3.29
N PHE A 427 -4.62 -12.09 4.41
CA PHE A 427 -6.08 -11.98 4.45
C PHE A 427 -6.59 -10.57 4.13
N LEU A 428 -5.87 -9.50 4.46
CA LEU A 428 -6.20 -8.14 3.99
C LEU A 428 -6.31 -8.04 2.45
N GLY A 429 -5.54 -8.86 1.70
CA GLY A 429 -5.60 -8.93 0.24
C GLY A 429 -6.79 -9.72 -0.34
N LEU A 430 -7.65 -10.34 0.49
CA LEU A 430 -8.70 -11.28 0.06
C LEU A 430 -9.71 -10.65 -0.91
N ALA A 431 -9.97 -9.34 -0.83
CA ALA A 431 -10.85 -8.63 -1.77
C ALA A 431 -10.24 -8.44 -3.18
N TYR A 432 -8.93 -8.61 -3.33
CA TYR A 432 -8.17 -8.31 -4.55
C TYR A 432 -7.52 -9.55 -5.18
N ASP A 433 -7.19 -10.57 -4.39
CA ASP A 433 -6.77 -11.88 -4.90
C ASP A 433 -7.16 -13.02 -3.95
N PRO A 434 -8.45 -13.42 -3.92
CA PRO A 434 -8.90 -14.48 -3.01
C PRO A 434 -8.34 -15.86 -3.36
N ILE A 435 -7.81 -16.06 -4.57
CA ILE A 435 -7.17 -17.31 -4.96
C ILE A 435 -5.75 -17.37 -4.39
N GLY A 436 -4.93 -16.35 -4.63
CA GLY A 436 -3.56 -16.28 -4.10
C GLY A 436 -3.50 -16.16 -2.58
N VAL A 437 -4.51 -15.60 -1.92
CA VAL A 437 -4.64 -15.62 -0.46
C VAL A 437 -4.93 -17.03 0.04
N LEU A 438 -5.89 -17.76 -0.56
CA LEU A 438 -6.20 -19.14 -0.18
C LEU A 438 -5.03 -20.09 -0.45
N ASP A 439 -4.36 -19.97 -1.60
CA ASP A 439 -3.20 -20.80 -1.94
C ASP A 439 -2.01 -20.54 -0.99
N ASN A 440 -1.79 -19.27 -0.57
CA ASN A 440 -0.74 -18.91 0.39
C ASN A 440 -1.08 -19.37 1.82
N ALA A 441 -2.33 -19.18 2.27
CA ALA A 441 -2.81 -19.66 3.57
C ALA A 441 -2.67 -21.19 3.68
N ALA A 442 -3.16 -21.93 2.68
CA ALA A 442 -3.06 -23.39 2.62
C ALA A 442 -1.61 -23.90 2.44
N ALA A 443 -0.68 -23.05 1.98
CA ALA A 443 0.75 -23.35 1.97
C ALA A 443 1.38 -23.13 3.35
N MET A 444 1.15 -21.98 4.00
CA MET A 444 1.66 -21.67 5.35
C MET A 444 1.17 -22.68 6.39
N GLU A 445 -0.10 -23.09 6.33
CA GLU A 445 -0.68 -24.13 7.18
C GLU A 445 0.01 -25.50 6.97
N ARG A 446 0.20 -25.90 5.71
CA ARG A 446 0.71 -27.22 5.31
C ARG A 446 2.21 -27.39 5.53
N ASP A 447 2.99 -26.38 5.15
CA ASP A 447 4.45 -26.49 4.98
C ASP A 447 5.23 -25.79 6.11
N LEU A 448 4.68 -24.74 6.74
CA LEU A 448 5.32 -23.99 7.81
C LEU A 448 4.77 -24.31 9.22
N GLY A 449 3.64 -25.03 9.32
CA GLY A 449 2.99 -25.30 10.61
C GLY A 449 2.36 -24.06 11.25
N ALA A 450 2.03 -23.04 10.45
CA ALA A 450 1.55 -21.72 10.90
C ALA A 450 0.13 -21.71 11.54
N TYR A 451 -0.48 -22.88 11.76
CA TYR A 451 -1.90 -23.00 12.14
C TYR A 451 -2.06 -23.78 13.44
N GLY A 452 -2.70 -23.15 14.43
CA GLY A 452 -2.92 -23.67 15.77
C GLY A 452 -4.40 -23.90 16.09
N PRO A 453 -4.74 -24.15 17.37
CA PRO A 453 -6.13 -24.35 17.81
C PRO A 453 -7.01 -23.09 17.73
N GLY A 454 -6.42 -21.92 17.44
CA GLY A 454 -7.08 -20.61 17.33
C GLY A 454 -6.94 -19.97 15.96
N GLY A 455 -6.79 -20.79 14.91
CA GLY A 455 -6.55 -20.32 13.54
C GLY A 455 -5.05 -20.13 13.26
N PHE A 456 -4.73 -19.18 12.39
CA PHE A 456 -3.33 -18.85 12.07
C PHE A 456 -2.62 -18.17 13.25
N TYR A 457 -1.42 -18.66 13.56
CA TYR A 457 -0.49 -17.96 14.44
C TYR A 457 0.01 -16.65 13.81
N ASP A 458 0.47 -15.76 14.67
CA ASP A 458 0.75 -14.35 14.36
C ASP A 458 1.74 -14.13 13.21
N ALA A 459 2.86 -14.86 13.20
CA ALA A 459 3.90 -14.74 12.18
C ALA A 459 4.80 -15.99 12.13
N VAL A 460 5.45 -16.23 10.98
CA VAL A 460 6.44 -17.29 10.81
C VAL A 460 7.65 -16.80 10.03
N ALA A 461 8.84 -17.13 10.52
CA ALA A 461 10.11 -16.93 9.83
C ALA A 461 10.37 -18.11 8.87
N VAL A 462 10.51 -17.82 7.58
CA VAL A 462 10.21 -18.77 6.49
C VAL A 462 11.34 -19.80 6.27
N LYS A 463 12.59 -19.35 6.18
CA LYS A 463 13.75 -20.25 5.90
C LYS A 463 14.16 -21.04 7.15
N SER A 464 13.93 -20.52 8.36
CA SER A 464 14.17 -21.21 9.63
C SER A 464 13.00 -22.09 10.10
N GLY A 465 11.77 -21.78 9.68
CA GLY A 465 10.55 -22.43 10.19
C GLY A 465 10.20 -22.02 11.63
N THR A 466 10.69 -20.87 12.09
CA THR A 466 10.43 -20.39 13.46
C THR A 466 9.06 -19.74 13.54
N VAL A 467 8.14 -20.31 14.31
CA VAL A 467 6.75 -19.85 14.45
C VAL A 467 6.60 -18.97 15.71
N ALA A 468 5.96 -17.81 15.58
CA ALA A 468 5.49 -17.05 16.73
C ALA A 468 4.19 -17.67 17.27
N GLU A 469 4.29 -18.70 18.11
CA GLU A 469 3.14 -19.43 18.71
C GLU A 469 2.34 -18.58 19.71
N ARG A 470 1.67 -17.54 19.20
CA ARG A 470 0.71 -16.66 19.88
C ARG A 470 -0.30 -16.12 18.87
N TYR A 471 -1.28 -15.38 19.37
CA TYR A 471 -2.23 -14.62 18.57
C TYR A 471 -2.35 -13.20 19.14
N LEU A 472 -2.19 -12.16 18.32
CA LEU A 472 -2.57 -10.78 18.68
C LEU A 472 -4.05 -10.52 18.34
N SER A 473 -4.75 -9.80 19.20
CA SER A 473 -6.19 -9.53 19.05
C SER A 473 -6.49 -8.71 17.79
N LEU A 474 -5.67 -7.72 17.47
CA LEU A 474 -5.79 -6.90 16.27
C LEU A 474 -5.66 -7.77 15.00
N ASP A 475 -4.56 -8.50 14.85
CA ASP A 475 -4.25 -9.39 13.72
C ASP A 475 -5.39 -10.38 13.43
N GLN A 476 -5.90 -11.06 14.47
CA GLN A 476 -7.03 -11.98 14.33
C GLN A 476 -8.32 -11.24 13.95
N SER A 477 -8.58 -10.05 14.50
CA SER A 477 -9.77 -9.25 14.15
C SER A 477 -9.74 -8.73 12.70
N MET A 478 -8.56 -8.54 12.11
CA MET A 478 -8.39 -8.23 10.69
C MET A 478 -8.68 -9.44 9.80
N ILE A 479 -8.25 -10.64 10.19
CA ILE A 479 -8.61 -11.90 9.50
C ILE A 479 -10.13 -12.09 9.51
N VAL A 480 -10.78 -11.90 10.67
CA VAL A 480 -12.25 -11.96 10.79
C VAL A 480 -12.94 -10.92 9.91
N ALA A 481 -12.48 -9.66 9.92
CA ALA A 481 -13.07 -8.59 9.12
C ALA A 481 -12.91 -8.83 7.61
N ALA A 482 -11.75 -9.27 7.16
CA ALA A 482 -11.50 -9.56 5.75
C ALA A 482 -12.36 -10.73 5.24
N ILE A 483 -12.35 -11.87 5.95
CA ILE A 483 -13.16 -13.03 5.56
C ILE A 483 -14.66 -12.72 5.67
N GLY A 484 -15.08 -11.99 6.72
CA GLY A 484 -16.47 -11.59 6.94
C GLY A 484 -17.00 -10.69 5.83
N ASN A 485 -16.27 -9.64 5.45
CA ASN A 485 -16.65 -8.79 4.32
C ASN A 485 -16.71 -9.57 3.01
N PHE A 486 -15.76 -10.49 2.78
CA PHE A 486 -15.72 -11.26 1.54
C PHE A 486 -16.86 -12.29 1.44
N LEU A 487 -17.17 -13.03 2.52
CA LEU A 487 -18.23 -14.04 2.51
C LEU A 487 -19.65 -13.47 2.62
N PHE A 488 -19.82 -12.28 3.19
CA PHE A 488 -21.14 -11.70 3.53
C PHE A 488 -21.34 -10.32 2.87
N ASP A 489 -21.03 -10.21 1.57
CA ASP A 489 -21.35 -9.06 0.70
C ASP A 489 -20.96 -7.67 1.28
N GLY A 490 -19.81 -7.58 1.97
CA GLY A 490 -19.32 -6.33 2.57
C GLY A 490 -20.05 -5.94 3.86
N VAL A 491 -20.42 -6.89 4.71
CA VAL A 491 -21.23 -6.66 5.91
C VAL A 491 -20.68 -5.60 6.88
N LEU A 492 -19.36 -5.51 7.09
CA LEU A 492 -18.80 -4.49 7.99
C LEU A 492 -18.82 -3.11 7.34
N ARG A 493 -18.57 -3.01 6.02
CA ARG A 493 -18.77 -1.77 5.26
C ARG A 493 -20.23 -1.30 5.34
N THR A 494 -21.18 -2.23 5.23
CA THR A 494 -22.63 -1.97 5.30
C THR A 494 -23.08 -1.50 6.69
N HIS A 495 -22.40 -1.92 7.77
CA HIS A 495 -22.69 -1.45 9.12
C HIS A 495 -21.90 -0.19 9.53
N PHE A 496 -20.71 0.03 8.97
CA PHE A 496 -19.88 1.20 9.28
C PHE A 496 -20.29 2.45 8.49
N VAL A 497 -20.66 2.31 7.21
CA VAL A 497 -21.03 3.42 6.32
C VAL A 497 -22.50 3.81 6.54
N ASP A 498 -22.74 5.09 6.81
CA ASP A 498 -24.07 5.70 6.82
C ASP A 498 -24.15 6.86 5.81
N ASP A 499 -25.36 7.38 5.56
CA ASP A 499 -25.61 8.52 4.67
C ASP A 499 -24.65 9.71 4.94
N ARG A 500 -24.30 9.92 6.21
CA ARG A 500 -23.40 11.00 6.66
C ARG A 500 -21.97 10.78 6.19
N LEU A 501 -21.43 9.58 6.41
CA LEU A 501 -20.07 9.20 6.01
C LEU A 501 -19.93 9.09 4.50
N GLU A 502 -20.91 8.51 3.79
CA GLU A 502 -20.89 8.49 2.32
C GLU A 502 -20.95 9.92 1.75
N THR A 503 -21.85 10.78 2.24
CA THR A 503 -21.97 12.18 1.75
C THR A 503 -20.69 12.98 1.97
N ALA A 504 -19.92 12.70 3.04
CA ALA A 504 -18.72 13.44 3.37
C ALA A 504 -17.46 12.95 2.62
N LEU A 505 -17.31 11.62 2.43
CA LEU A 505 -16.06 11.02 1.90
C LEU A 505 -16.14 10.58 0.44
N ARG A 506 -17.28 10.06 -0.02
CA ARG A 506 -17.41 9.59 -1.40
C ARG A 506 -17.11 10.69 -2.44
N PRO A 507 -17.52 11.97 -2.28
CA PRO A 507 -17.21 13.00 -3.26
C PRO A 507 -15.72 13.33 -3.39
N VAL A 508 -14.94 13.28 -2.29
CA VAL A 508 -13.50 13.58 -2.32
C VAL A 508 -12.68 12.41 -2.86
N MET A 509 -13.05 11.17 -2.50
CA MET A 509 -12.48 9.98 -3.12
C MET A 509 -12.77 9.90 -4.62
N ALA A 510 -14.01 10.17 -5.04
CA ALA A 510 -14.42 10.04 -6.44
C ALA A 510 -13.87 11.14 -7.38
N ALA A 511 -13.28 12.20 -6.83
CA ALA A 511 -12.58 13.23 -7.58
C ALA A 511 -11.06 12.94 -7.73
N GLU A 512 -10.54 12.01 -6.94
CA GLU A 512 -9.10 11.72 -6.82
C GLU A 512 -8.58 10.79 -7.92
N VAL A 513 -7.38 11.09 -8.43
CA VAL A 513 -6.74 10.35 -9.51
C VAL A 513 -5.24 10.20 -9.21
N PHE A 514 -4.84 9.04 -8.69
CA PHE A 514 -3.42 8.73 -8.46
C PHE A 514 -2.66 8.58 -9.78
N SER A 515 -1.33 8.61 -9.72
CA SER A 515 -0.45 8.24 -10.85
C SER A 515 -0.11 6.74 -10.88
N SER A 516 -0.81 5.90 -10.11
CA SER A 516 -0.55 4.46 -10.02
C SER A 516 -0.90 3.74 -11.33
N SER A 517 -0.13 2.70 -11.69
CA SER A 517 -0.27 1.96 -12.94
C SER A 517 0.21 0.51 -12.79
N ALA A 518 -0.53 -0.44 -13.37
CA ALA A 518 -0.22 -1.87 -13.32
C ALA A 518 0.97 -2.32 -14.19
N ALA A 519 1.41 -1.45 -15.10
CA ALA A 519 2.60 -1.60 -15.93
C ALA A 519 3.15 -0.21 -16.30
N ASP A 520 4.43 -0.13 -16.67
CA ASP A 520 5.05 1.08 -17.23
C ASP A 520 4.21 1.66 -18.39
N VAL A 521 3.98 2.97 -18.39
CA VAL A 521 3.18 3.62 -19.45
C VAL A 521 4.01 3.78 -20.72
N VAL A 522 3.92 2.78 -21.60
CA VAL A 522 4.57 2.73 -22.91
C VAL A 522 4.21 3.95 -23.76
N PRO A 523 5.18 4.70 -24.31
CA PRO A 523 4.90 5.85 -25.16
C PRO A 523 4.37 5.41 -26.53
N VAL A 524 3.30 6.06 -26.99
CA VAL A 524 2.60 5.80 -28.25
C VAL A 524 2.80 6.97 -29.22
N LEU A 525 2.87 6.67 -30.51
CA LEU A 525 2.84 7.65 -31.61
C LEU A 525 1.50 7.55 -32.36
N ASP A 526 0.59 8.49 -32.11
CA ASP A 526 -0.72 8.55 -32.76
C ASP A 526 -0.68 9.22 -34.14
N SER A 527 0.25 10.15 -34.33
CA SER A 527 0.51 10.80 -35.62
C SER A 527 2.00 11.08 -35.78
N PRO A 528 2.64 10.68 -36.90
CA PRO A 528 2.07 9.95 -38.03
C PRO A 528 1.61 8.52 -37.67
N GLN A 529 0.46 8.12 -38.22
CA GLN A 529 0.01 6.73 -38.12
C GLN A 529 0.92 5.82 -38.97
N LYS A 530 1.03 4.55 -38.57
CA LYS A 530 1.83 3.51 -39.23
C LYS A 530 1.54 3.38 -40.72
N GLY A 531 2.55 3.55 -41.57
CA GLY A 531 2.40 3.57 -43.03
C GLY A 531 1.78 4.85 -43.59
N GLY A 532 1.65 5.91 -42.79
CA GLY A 532 1.15 7.21 -43.22
C GLY A 532 2.10 7.91 -44.20
N HIS A 533 1.53 8.57 -45.21
CA HIS A 533 2.27 9.37 -46.17
C HIS A 533 2.41 10.82 -45.67
N LEU A 534 3.65 11.23 -45.41
CA LEU A 534 4.01 12.59 -45.04
C LEU A 534 4.63 13.35 -46.23
N LYS A 535 4.73 14.67 -46.11
CA LYS A 535 5.40 15.55 -47.09
C LYS A 535 6.73 16.05 -46.52
N PRO A 536 7.77 16.31 -47.32
CA PRO A 536 9.02 16.88 -46.81
C PRO A 536 8.81 18.22 -46.07
N GLY A 537 9.56 18.44 -44.99
CA GLY A 537 9.51 19.64 -44.15
C GLY A 537 9.17 19.33 -42.69
N ALA A 538 8.73 20.35 -41.94
CA ALA A 538 8.37 20.21 -40.53
C ALA A 538 7.10 19.34 -40.35
N GLN A 539 7.27 18.19 -39.67
CA GLN A 539 6.22 17.28 -39.27
C GLN A 539 5.97 17.43 -37.76
N ALA A 540 4.71 17.40 -37.36
CA ALA A 540 4.38 17.25 -35.95
C ALA A 540 4.31 15.76 -35.60
N LEU A 541 5.12 15.33 -34.64
CA LEU A 541 4.95 14.04 -33.98
C LEU A 541 4.11 14.26 -32.72
N GLN A 542 3.16 13.37 -32.45
CA GLN A 542 2.30 13.43 -31.28
C GLN A 542 1.74 12.07 -30.90
N GLY A 543 1.41 11.90 -29.63
CA GLY A 543 0.73 10.73 -29.08
C GLY A 543 0.60 10.81 -27.57
N THR A 544 0.67 9.67 -26.88
CA THR A 544 0.55 9.59 -25.42
C THR A 544 1.78 8.95 -24.75
N ALA A 545 1.98 9.20 -23.46
CA ALA A 545 3.02 8.62 -22.60
C ALA A 545 2.69 8.83 -21.10
N GLU A 546 3.56 8.43 -20.17
CA GLU A 546 3.43 8.73 -18.74
C GLU A 546 3.31 10.26 -18.50
N PRO A 547 2.21 10.77 -17.89
CA PRO A 547 2.07 12.19 -17.57
C PRO A 547 3.24 12.71 -16.73
N GLY A 548 3.79 13.88 -17.07
CA GLY A 548 4.94 14.47 -16.38
C GLY A 548 6.31 13.90 -16.75
N ALA A 549 6.37 12.83 -17.58
CA ALA A 549 7.63 12.35 -18.13
C ALA A 549 8.16 13.26 -19.26
N GLN A 550 9.35 12.95 -19.74
CA GLN A 550 9.93 13.51 -20.96
C GLN A 550 9.87 12.46 -22.07
N VAL A 551 9.29 12.80 -23.23
CA VAL A 551 9.35 11.97 -24.44
C VAL A 551 10.47 12.46 -25.35
N THR A 552 11.26 11.52 -25.85
CA THR A 552 12.22 11.70 -26.92
C THR A 552 11.79 10.85 -28.11
N ALA A 553 11.58 11.49 -29.27
CA ALA A 553 11.36 10.76 -30.53
C ALA A 553 12.54 10.98 -31.48
N ARG A 554 12.97 9.92 -32.16
CA ARG A 554 14.14 9.87 -33.05
C ARG A 554 13.77 9.28 -34.39
N VAL A 555 14.54 9.63 -35.42
CA VAL A 555 14.33 9.13 -36.77
C VAL A 555 15.65 8.68 -37.41
N GLY A 556 15.67 7.47 -38.00
CA GLY A 556 16.76 6.94 -38.83
C GLY A 556 16.33 6.75 -40.29
N ASP A 557 17.20 6.83 -41.30
CA ASP A 557 18.67 6.81 -41.26
C ASP A 557 19.32 7.86 -42.19
N SER A 558 20.18 8.72 -41.63
CA SER A 558 21.39 9.36 -42.24
C SER A 558 21.79 10.66 -41.52
N ASN A 559 20.80 11.43 -41.07
CA ASN A 559 20.94 12.44 -40.03
C ASN A 559 19.91 12.09 -38.95
N ARG A 560 20.37 11.73 -37.74
CA ARG A 560 19.46 11.37 -36.63
C ARG A 560 18.86 12.65 -36.06
N GLU A 561 17.76 13.09 -36.64
CA GLU A 561 16.95 14.14 -36.02
C GLU A 561 16.25 13.57 -34.77
N GLU A 562 16.24 14.39 -33.71
CA GLU A 562 15.73 14.05 -32.40
C GLU A 562 14.91 15.24 -31.91
N CYS A 563 13.68 14.96 -31.47
CA CYS A 563 12.84 15.93 -30.79
C CYS A 563 12.64 15.49 -29.34
N VAL A 564 12.41 16.46 -28.46
CA VAL A 564 12.15 16.22 -27.04
C VAL A 564 10.95 17.06 -26.62
N SER A 565 10.01 16.46 -25.90
CA SER A 565 8.82 17.10 -25.36
C SER A 565 8.58 16.68 -23.91
N ALA A 566 7.92 17.54 -23.14
CA ALA A 566 7.29 17.10 -21.90
C ALA A 566 5.98 16.37 -22.23
N VAL A 567 5.49 15.56 -21.31
CA VAL A 567 4.16 14.94 -21.38
C VAL A 567 3.20 15.73 -20.48
N ASP A 568 2.10 16.21 -21.06
CA ASP A 568 1.07 16.98 -20.37
C ASP A 568 0.27 16.12 -19.36
N ALA A 569 -0.53 16.78 -18.51
CA ALA A 569 -1.24 16.12 -17.40
C ALA A 569 -2.35 15.13 -17.82
N ASP A 570 -2.80 15.19 -19.08
CA ASP A 570 -3.71 14.23 -19.72
C ASP A 570 -2.96 13.08 -20.43
N GLY A 571 -1.62 13.06 -20.35
CA GLY A 571 -0.75 12.08 -20.99
C GLY A 571 -0.38 12.43 -22.43
N ALA A 572 -0.85 13.54 -23.00
CA ALA A 572 -0.50 13.94 -24.36
C ALA A 572 0.94 14.46 -24.46
N TRP A 573 1.58 14.24 -25.61
CA TRP A 573 2.84 14.89 -25.96
C TRP A 573 2.85 15.31 -27.43
N ARG A 574 3.61 16.37 -27.74
CA ARG A 574 3.79 16.86 -29.11
C ARG A 574 5.17 17.49 -29.31
N CYS A 575 5.80 17.19 -30.44
CA CYS A 575 7.03 17.83 -30.89
C CYS A 575 6.99 18.14 -32.39
N GLU A 576 8.02 18.80 -32.93
CA GLU A 576 8.22 18.96 -34.38
C GLU A 576 9.62 18.49 -34.80
N ILE A 577 9.71 17.92 -36.01
CA ILE A 577 10.92 17.33 -36.63
C ILE A 577 10.92 17.61 -38.14
N VAL A 578 12.07 17.71 -38.82
CA VAL A 578 12.16 18.26 -40.20
C VAL A 578 12.60 17.20 -41.21
N LEU A 579 11.68 16.28 -41.50
CA LEU A 579 11.98 15.14 -42.39
C LEU A 579 12.18 15.57 -43.85
N ALA A 580 13.24 15.05 -44.47
CA ALA A 580 13.45 15.15 -45.92
C ALA A 580 12.59 14.10 -46.66
N GLN A 581 12.75 13.98 -47.98
CA GLN A 581 12.15 12.86 -48.70
C GLN A 581 12.90 11.55 -48.40
N GLY A 582 12.18 10.52 -47.96
CA GLY A 582 12.74 9.22 -47.61
C GLY A 582 11.72 8.31 -46.90
N ASP A 583 12.11 7.06 -46.71
CA ASP A 583 11.45 6.14 -45.78
C ASP A 583 12.22 6.14 -44.47
N TYR A 584 11.49 6.13 -43.35
CA TYR A 584 12.00 6.40 -42.01
C TYR A 584 11.33 5.50 -40.98
N ASP A 585 12.10 5.04 -40.00
CA ASP A 585 11.55 4.46 -38.77
C ASP A 585 11.57 5.52 -37.67
N VAL A 586 10.40 5.77 -37.06
CA VAL A 586 10.22 6.70 -35.93
C VAL A 586 10.27 5.91 -34.62
N GLU A 587 11.37 6.04 -33.90
CA GLU A 587 11.56 5.47 -32.55
C GLU A 587 11.03 6.47 -31.51
N VAL A 588 10.24 6.03 -30.53
CA VAL A 588 9.81 6.87 -29.40
C VAL A 588 10.22 6.23 -28.08
N GLN A 589 10.77 7.01 -27.16
CA GLN A 589 11.02 6.60 -25.77
C GLN A 589 10.48 7.67 -24.81
N SER A 590 10.09 7.26 -23.61
CA SER A 590 9.84 8.14 -22.47
C SER A 590 10.95 8.00 -21.44
N THR A 591 11.12 9.02 -20.59
CA THR A 591 11.95 8.98 -19.39
C THR A 591 11.25 9.78 -18.30
N ASN A 592 10.88 9.12 -17.21
CA ASN A 592 10.12 9.76 -16.13
C ASN A 592 11.03 10.40 -15.06
N LEU A 593 10.45 11.04 -14.05
CA LEU A 593 11.21 11.74 -13.01
C LEU A 593 12.03 10.79 -12.10
N ALA A 594 11.65 9.51 -12.03
CA ALA A 594 12.41 8.45 -11.36
C ALA A 594 13.61 7.96 -12.20
N GLY A 595 13.72 8.38 -13.46
CA GLY A 595 14.78 7.97 -14.39
C GLY A 595 14.51 6.69 -15.17
N ILE A 596 13.31 6.10 -15.02
CA ILE A 596 12.90 4.89 -15.74
C ILE A 596 12.67 5.25 -17.22
N ILE A 597 13.16 4.40 -18.12
CA ILE A 597 13.11 4.60 -19.57
C ILE A 597 12.22 3.52 -20.20
N THR A 598 11.10 3.93 -20.81
CA THR A 598 10.16 3.02 -21.48
C THR A 598 10.24 3.23 -22.99
N LEU A 599 10.29 2.14 -23.76
CA LEU A 599 10.42 2.16 -25.21
C LEU A 599 9.07 1.89 -25.88
N GLY A 600 8.70 2.72 -26.84
CA GLY A 600 7.49 2.57 -27.66
C GLY A 600 7.68 1.65 -28.87
N GLU A 601 6.61 1.42 -29.63
CA GLU A 601 6.71 0.74 -30.91
C GLU A 601 7.42 1.65 -31.94
N SER A 602 8.37 1.09 -32.70
CA SER A 602 8.96 1.80 -33.84
C SER A 602 7.98 1.85 -35.01
N VAL A 603 7.70 3.06 -35.51
CA VAL A 603 6.66 3.29 -36.52
C VAL A 603 7.30 3.64 -37.88
N PRO A 604 7.14 2.79 -38.92
CA PRO A 604 7.59 3.10 -40.28
C PRO A 604 6.71 4.16 -40.94
N VAL A 605 7.36 5.18 -41.53
CA VAL A 605 6.77 6.38 -42.12
C VAL A 605 7.43 6.71 -43.46
N SER A 606 6.62 7.03 -44.47
CA SER A 606 7.08 7.35 -45.82
C SER A 606 6.85 8.83 -46.14
N VAL A 607 7.92 9.59 -46.40
CA VAL A 607 7.89 11.04 -46.62
C VAL A 607 8.19 11.35 -48.10
N PHE A 608 7.19 11.80 -48.86
CA PHE A 608 7.29 12.05 -50.31
C PHE A 608 6.40 13.22 -50.75
N ASP A 609 6.81 14.00 -51.77
CA ASP A 609 6.06 15.16 -52.28
C ASP A 609 4.67 14.80 -52.84
N SER A 610 4.51 13.56 -53.34
CA SER A 610 3.27 12.99 -53.85
C SER A 610 3.20 11.51 -53.55
N ALA A 611 2.03 11.02 -53.12
CA ALA A 611 1.79 9.59 -52.97
C ALA A 611 2.02 8.85 -54.31
N PRO A 612 2.63 7.65 -54.30
CA PRO A 612 2.88 6.89 -55.52
C PRO A 612 1.56 6.54 -56.22
N GLU A 613 1.50 6.72 -57.54
CA GLU A 613 0.35 6.25 -58.32
C GLU A 613 0.23 4.72 -58.20
N PRO A 614 -0.97 4.17 -57.98
CA PRO A 614 -1.15 2.71 -57.92
C PRO A 614 -0.76 2.09 -59.27
N THR A 615 0.22 1.20 -59.25
CA THR A 615 0.85 0.63 -60.45
C THR A 615 -0.09 -0.29 -61.22
N THR A 616 -0.90 0.30 -62.09
CA THR A 616 -1.65 -0.44 -63.12
C THR A 616 -0.68 -0.87 -64.23
N ASP A 617 -0.09 -2.05 -64.08
CA ASP A 617 0.73 -2.69 -65.12
C ASP A 617 0.03 -3.93 -65.70
N PRO A 618 -0.70 -3.81 -66.83
CA PRO A 618 -1.52 -4.89 -67.39
C PRO A 618 -0.89 -5.55 -68.63
N THR A 619 0.33 -6.09 -68.52
CA THR A 619 0.95 -6.98 -69.54
C THR A 619 1.97 -7.93 -68.91
N ASP A 620 2.25 -9.14 -69.41
CA ASP A 620 1.71 -9.84 -70.58
C ASP A 620 1.48 -11.33 -70.24
N ALA A 621 0.46 -11.95 -70.84
CA ALA A 621 0.01 -13.31 -70.55
C ALA A 621 -0.06 -14.17 -71.83
N THR A 622 1.04 -14.26 -72.58
CA THR A 622 1.14 -15.15 -73.75
C THR A 622 2.41 -16.02 -73.74
N THR A 623 2.23 -17.33 -73.54
CA THR A 623 3.18 -18.36 -73.99
C THR A 623 2.44 -19.57 -74.57
N GLU A 624 2.78 -19.95 -75.79
CA GLU A 624 2.31 -21.15 -76.51
C GLU A 624 3.51 -21.77 -77.29
N PRO A 625 3.47 -23.05 -77.70
CA PRO A 625 4.55 -23.95 -77.28
C PRO A 625 5.38 -24.62 -78.41
N THR A 626 6.60 -25.05 -78.07
CA THR A 626 7.38 -26.23 -78.58
C THR A 626 8.81 -26.16 -77.98
N SER A 627 9.60 -27.23 -77.78
CA SER A 627 9.43 -28.70 -77.92
C SER A 627 10.45 -29.47 -77.04
N ARG A 628 10.12 -30.71 -76.61
CA ARG A 628 10.99 -31.68 -75.88
C ARG A 628 12.01 -32.40 -76.81
N PRO A 629 12.96 -33.29 -76.37
CA PRO A 629 13.06 -34.10 -75.13
C PRO A 629 14.34 -33.78 -74.28
N THR A 630 14.91 -34.55 -73.33
CA THR A 630 14.77 -35.93 -72.75
C THR A 630 15.24 -35.83 -71.26
N VAL A 631 14.68 -36.52 -70.25
CA VAL A 631 14.93 -37.94 -69.81
C VAL A 631 16.42 -38.25 -69.59
N GLU A 632 17.00 -38.68 -68.47
CA GLU A 632 16.69 -39.01 -67.04
C GLU A 632 18.03 -39.63 -66.46
N PRO A 633 18.13 -40.34 -65.32
CA PRO A 633 18.08 -39.85 -63.93
C PRO A 633 19.29 -40.36 -63.07
N THR A 634 19.35 -40.02 -61.77
CA THR A 634 19.97 -40.72 -60.59
C THR A 634 20.52 -39.69 -59.58
N ALA A 635 20.70 -39.97 -58.27
CA ALA A 635 19.99 -40.88 -57.35
C ALA A 635 20.39 -40.50 -55.91
N ASP A 636 19.51 -40.77 -54.93
CA ASP A 636 19.82 -40.77 -53.49
C ASP A 636 20.56 -42.08 -53.12
N PRO A 637 21.40 -42.14 -52.06
CA PRO A 637 20.85 -42.68 -50.82
C PRO A 637 21.43 -42.15 -49.48
N SER A 638 20.58 -42.30 -48.46
CA SER A 638 20.84 -42.27 -47.01
C SER A 638 22.00 -43.16 -46.49
N SER A 639 22.59 -42.78 -45.34
CA SER A 639 22.50 -43.49 -44.02
C SER A 639 23.74 -43.33 -43.10
N GLU A 640 23.50 -43.17 -41.79
CA GLU A 640 24.21 -43.75 -40.61
C GLU A 640 25.77 -43.65 -40.45
N SER A 641 26.39 -43.66 -39.26
CA SER A 641 25.99 -43.53 -37.83
C SER A 641 27.24 -43.41 -36.90
N THR A 642 27.06 -43.20 -35.57
CA THR A 642 28.03 -43.44 -34.44
C THR A 642 29.37 -42.66 -34.40
N GLY A 643 30.00 -42.27 -33.29
CA GLY A 643 29.87 -42.54 -31.85
C GLY A 643 31.22 -42.28 -31.11
N GLY A 644 31.22 -42.03 -29.79
CA GLY A 644 32.41 -41.87 -28.90
C GLY A 644 32.77 -40.41 -28.55
N SER A 645 33.04 -39.95 -27.31
CA SER A 645 33.73 -40.49 -26.09
C SER A 645 35.26 -40.28 -26.08
N ALA A 646 35.96 -39.79 -25.03
CA ALA A 646 35.62 -39.04 -23.78
C ALA A 646 36.93 -38.60 -23.04
N SER A 647 36.86 -37.67 -22.05
CA SER A 647 37.87 -37.33 -20.98
C SER A 647 39.27 -36.79 -21.40
N ILE A 648 39.89 -35.75 -20.80
CA ILE A 648 40.30 -35.43 -19.39
C ILE A 648 41.42 -36.40 -18.89
N PRO A 649 42.53 -36.00 -18.20
CA PRO A 649 42.86 -34.78 -17.39
C PRO A 649 44.14 -34.02 -17.88
N THR A 650 44.95 -33.16 -17.20
CA THR A 650 45.41 -32.97 -15.78
C THR A 650 45.93 -31.54 -15.43
N GLN A 651 45.81 -31.15 -14.13
CA GLN A 651 46.80 -30.60 -13.14
C GLN A 651 48.18 -30.04 -13.61
N GLU A 652 48.94 -29.15 -12.94
CA GLU A 652 48.89 -28.32 -11.67
C GLU A 652 50.01 -27.20 -11.76
N GLU A 653 50.51 -26.40 -10.80
CA GLU A 653 50.55 -26.34 -9.31
C GLU A 653 50.95 -24.91 -8.79
N SER A 654 50.55 -24.50 -7.55
CA SER A 654 51.22 -23.65 -6.50
C SER A 654 51.98 -22.30 -6.83
N ASP A 655 52.46 -21.42 -5.92
CA ASP A 655 52.40 -21.29 -4.43
C ASP A 655 52.66 -19.84 -3.85
N SER A 656 52.15 -19.59 -2.63
CA SER A 656 52.71 -18.82 -1.47
C SER A 656 53.11 -17.31 -1.42
N SER A 657 52.63 -16.64 -0.34
CA SER A 657 53.37 -15.78 0.64
C SER A 657 53.70 -14.27 0.41
N GLY A 658 53.74 -13.50 1.53
CA GLY A 658 54.41 -12.17 1.66
C GLY A 658 53.68 -11.13 2.55
N ALA A 659 54.25 -10.69 3.68
CA ALA A 659 53.56 -9.89 4.73
C ALA A 659 54.16 -8.49 5.02
N GLU A 660 53.48 -7.75 5.93
CA GLU A 660 53.95 -6.70 6.89
C GLU A 660 53.54 -5.20 6.76
N ALA A 661 53.05 -4.70 7.92
CA ALA A 661 53.21 -3.36 8.53
C ALA A 661 52.38 -2.12 8.09
N ALA A 662 52.03 -1.30 9.09
CA ALA A 662 51.31 -0.01 9.02
C ALA A 662 52.14 1.14 9.67
N PRO A 663 51.71 2.42 9.68
CA PRO A 663 50.84 2.90 10.80
C PRO A 663 49.96 4.17 10.58
N GLY A 664 48.90 4.32 11.41
CA GLY A 664 48.73 5.56 12.22
C GLY A 664 47.53 6.51 12.00
N GLY A 665 46.55 6.48 12.92
CA GLY A 665 45.56 7.55 13.19
C GLY A 665 44.21 7.41 12.45
N GLY A 666 43.03 7.61 13.06
CA GLY A 666 42.66 7.98 14.43
C GLY A 666 41.97 9.36 14.54
N ALA A 667 40.87 9.55 15.28
CA ALA A 667 40.08 8.62 16.09
C ALA A 667 38.67 9.19 16.41
N GLY A 668 37.74 8.31 16.81
CA GLY A 668 36.40 8.67 17.33
C GLY A 668 35.31 7.72 16.78
N GLY A 669 34.50 7.06 17.59
CA GLY A 669 34.54 6.96 19.06
C GLY A 669 33.43 6.04 19.59
N SER A 670 33.68 4.73 19.65
CA SER A 670 32.71 3.74 20.13
C SER A 670 32.30 4.00 21.59
N LEU A 671 30.99 4.00 21.85
CA LEU A 671 30.43 3.91 23.20
C LEU A 671 29.60 2.63 23.33
N ALA A 672 29.91 1.91 24.41
CA ALA A 672 29.62 0.51 24.62
C ALA A 672 28.14 0.11 24.71
N ASN A 673 27.90 -1.18 24.41
CA ASN A 673 26.76 -1.94 24.92
C ASN A 673 26.62 -1.79 26.45
N THR A 674 25.49 -1.24 26.90
CA THR A 674 24.92 -1.45 28.25
C THR A 674 23.40 -1.41 28.12
N GLY A 675 22.71 -2.52 28.41
CA GLY A 675 21.24 -2.56 28.28
C GLY A 675 20.59 -3.94 28.09
N ALA A 676 21.27 -5.06 28.39
CA ALA A 676 20.68 -6.39 28.26
C ALA A 676 19.74 -6.72 29.45
N SER A 677 18.53 -6.15 29.44
CA SER A 677 17.34 -6.51 30.25
C SER A 677 16.13 -5.70 29.76
N VAL A 678 14.90 -6.18 30.02
CA VAL A 678 13.63 -5.55 29.59
C VAL A 678 13.48 -5.49 28.05
N ALA A 679 13.53 -6.65 27.41
CA ALA A 679 13.21 -6.84 25.99
C ALA A 679 12.22 -8.01 25.79
N ALA A 680 11.16 -8.04 26.61
CA ALA A 680 10.04 -8.97 26.50
C ALA A 680 8.87 -8.41 27.34
N VAL A 681 7.76 -8.06 26.68
CA VAL A 681 6.37 -7.86 27.18
C VAL A 681 5.56 -7.06 26.16
N ILE A 682 6.19 -6.16 25.40
CA ILE A 682 5.51 -5.24 24.48
C ILE A 682 5.31 -5.88 23.10
N GLY A 683 4.08 -6.32 22.82
CA GLY A 683 3.51 -6.40 21.46
C GLY A 683 2.68 -5.14 21.18
N ALA A 684 2.35 -4.91 19.90
CA ALA A 684 1.48 -3.84 19.37
C ALA A 684 1.85 -2.36 19.65
N ALA A 685 2.33 -1.99 20.84
CA ALA A 685 2.59 -0.61 21.28
C ALA A 685 3.75 0.12 20.55
N VAL A 686 4.27 -0.45 19.48
CA VAL A 686 5.43 0.03 18.72
C VAL A 686 4.99 0.95 17.56
N ILE A 687 3.90 0.58 16.87
CA ILE A 687 3.36 1.24 15.66
C ILE A 687 3.19 2.76 15.85
N ALA A 688 2.60 3.18 16.98
CA ALA A 688 2.30 4.59 17.25
C ALA A 688 3.51 5.42 17.78
N MET A 689 4.65 4.80 18.10
CA MET A 689 5.79 5.49 18.74
C MET A 689 7.10 5.45 17.95
N VAL A 690 7.43 4.36 17.23
CA VAL A 690 8.73 4.23 16.55
C VAL A 690 8.87 5.19 15.37
N SER A 691 7.80 5.41 14.59
CA SER A 691 7.77 6.42 13.51
C SER A 691 8.17 7.82 13.99
N GLY A 692 7.79 8.19 15.22
CA GLY A 692 8.20 9.46 15.86
C GLY A 692 9.66 9.50 16.32
N ALA A 693 10.23 8.36 16.73
CA ALA A 693 11.60 8.27 17.23
C ALA A 693 12.66 8.52 16.12
N VAL A 694 12.38 8.06 14.89
CA VAL A 694 13.25 8.29 13.73
C VAL A 694 13.29 9.77 13.34
N MET A 695 12.13 10.45 13.31
CA MET A 695 12.03 11.88 12.99
C MET A 695 12.87 12.77 13.90
N LEU A 696 12.88 12.48 15.21
CA LEU A 696 13.62 13.29 16.21
C LEU A 696 15.14 13.25 16.01
N ARG A 697 15.69 12.16 15.47
CA ARG A 697 17.13 12.00 15.27
C ARG A 697 17.68 12.86 14.14
N ARG A 698 16.96 12.96 13.01
CA ARG A 698 17.47 13.62 11.78
C ARG A 698 17.28 15.15 11.77
N ARG A 699 16.28 15.71 12.49
CA ARG A 699 16.08 17.19 12.60
C ARG A 699 17.27 17.96 13.20
N HIS A 700 18.17 17.30 13.91
CA HIS A 700 19.40 17.93 14.46
C HIS A 700 20.58 17.89 13.47
N GLN A 701 20.52 17.07 12.41
CA GLN A 701 21.58 16.98 11.39
C GLN A 701 21.34 17.96 10.23
N ALA A 702 20.09 18.22 9.85
CA ALA A 702 19.72 19.20 8.80
C ALA A 702 19.88 20.69 9.22
N ARG A 703 20.74 21.00 10.21
CA ARG A 703 20.96 22.35 10.76
C ARG A 703 22.43 22.64 11.13
N VAL A 704 23.38 21.96 10.50
CA VAL A 704 24.84 22.18 10.63
C VAL A 704 25.46 22.32 9.25
#